data_AF-K1XE82-F1
#
_entry.id   AF-K1XE82-F1
#
_cell.length_a   1.000
_cell.length_b   1.000
_cell.length_c   1.000
_cell.angle_alpha   90.00
_cell.angle_beta   90.00
_cell.angle_gamma   90.00
#
_symmetry.space_group_name_H-M   'P 1'
#
loop_
_entity.id
_entity.type
_entity.pdbx_description
1 polymer ?
#
loop_
_entity_poly.entity_id
_entity_poly.type
_entity_poly.pdbx_seq_one_letter_code
_entity_poly.pdbx_strand_id
1 'polypeptide(L)'
;MKKCLVYLISPIHFVSAISAIKNYHNTGSEITILLYLDKTQYDSKNRNLFSIIKEYSRPYSNIKNIIILDKEEYKEEFLLDNHLAIQRILKTKTKDDFDEIYYSHDVVGNLYTALCRSYPEAARICYGDCLGTVYERQAHLAYVNVKSNKTPEYCKPDKVSLIIPIDYYGNFFDNVKPDVVPKQFSNEIIGRCLDTSKALSIYVEKLIKKFQNKDKILLLTENLAEANFITFNIEIEMLCAIIKQNTSRNSVVFIKSHPFEKYNRGQEIIKKLDKQVRIVLLDQKFKYDPIEFWQKLVKSCKVICTGYPFISLKYLYNVDAFNPFTDKFIEDWFPKRMWKREKNLLFRNNEQRNKLNTWNNKGLLWSGELGEVNEFQDTFFEKKINDKVNKIIESSKIIICGAGYHTQKLLEEYPILKSKILAISTNKKNSEKFLNISLIEEIQILNFDFEKIIISSNTFEIEIFKRLLLIGIPQEKIILLYNNKGVVFHDKQFLKKFYANNPENVFIPPNETWEKYSEFLKIHPSVIIDPSSMVNLCQIPGNPRICLEIGKESHIFSKFTLFRSEAKIIIGKRCQLGNVNFMAADGIQVHDDVLMAWGITVMDTNHHSLYWDERKDDVIKCRADYMSGNVLGASHIWENIECKKVIIEDKVWVGCDSTILKGVTIGEGAIIGSSSVVTKNVKSWHVGGGNPFKHIKKVPKKRIAENE
;
A
#
# COMPACT_ATOMS: atom_id res chain seq x y z
N MET A 1 -19.51 33.24 -19.69
CA MET A 1 -18.60 32.14 -20.08
C MET A 1 -18.79 31.03 -19.07
N LYS A 2 -18.88 29.77 -19.50
CA LYS A 2 -18.96 28.64 -18.56
C LYS A 2 -17.63 28.44 -17.86
N LYS A 3 -17.63 28.16 -16.56
CA LYS A 3 -16.45 27.76 -15.78
C LYS A 3 -16.32 26.24 -15.80
N CYS A 4 -15.23 25.74 -16.36
CA CYS A 4 -14.93 24.32 -16.46
C CYS A 4 -13.76 23.96 -15.53
N LEU A 5 -13.97 22.96 -14.67
CA LEU A 5 -12.90 22.33 -13.89
C LEU A 5 -12.41 21.09 -14.62
N VAL A 6 -11.12 21.04 -14.96
CA VAL A 6 -10.52 19.93 -15.71
C VAL A 6 -9.54 19.18 -14.82
N TYR A 7 -9.90 17.96 -14.44
CA TYR A 7 -9.03 17.09 -13.67
C TYR A 7 -8.04 16.34 -14.56
N LEU A 8 -6.74 16.42 -14.29
CA LEU A 8 -5.69 15.82 -15.10
C LEU A 8 -4.68 15.01 -14.26
N ILE A 9 -4.20 13.90 -14.83
CA ILE A 9 -3.15 13.05 -14.25
C ILE A 9 -1.92 12.87 -15.15
N SER A 10 -2.01 13.24 -16.44
CA SER A 10 -0.87 13.18 -17.37
C SER A 10 -1.10 14.09 -18.59
N PRO A 11 -0.07 14.33 -19.44
CA PRO A 11 -0.24 15.22 -20.59
C PRO A 11 -1.08 14.63 -21.72
N ILE A 12 -1.25 13.31 -21.80
CA ILE A 12 -2.18 12.72 -22.77
C ILE A 12 -3.64 13.00 -22.36
N HIS A 13 -3.94 13.03 -21.06
CA HIS A 13 -5.25 13.43 -20.56
C HIS A 13 -5.55 14.91 -20.84
N PHE A 14 -4.52 15.77 -20.83
CA PHE A 14 -4.69 17.16 -21.25
C PHE A 14 -5.20 17.26 -22.69
N VAL A 15 -4.61 16.48 -23.61
CA VAL A 15 -5.04 16.44 -25.02
C VAL A 15 -6.51 16.03 -25.10
N SER A 16 -6.89 14.96 -24.42
CA SER A 16 -8.27 14.45 -24.45
C SER A 16 -9.27 15.41 -23.84
N ALA A 17 -8.94 16.01 -22.70
CA ALA A 17 -9.81 16.98 -22.05
C ALA A 17 -10.03 18.24 -22.91
N ILE A 18 -8.96 18.82 -23.46
CA ILE A 18 -9.07 20.00 -24.34
C ILE A 18 -9.82 19.64 -25.63
N SER A 19 -9.65 18.41 -26.14
CA SER A 19 -10.38 17.96 -27.32
C SER A 19 -11.88 17.82 -27.03
N ALA A 20 -12.24 17.28 -25.86
CA ALA A 20 -13.63 17.18 -25.39
C ALA A 20 -14.27 18.57 -25.19
N ILE A 21 -13.56 19.52 -24.57
CA ILE A 21 -14.05 20.90 -24.40
C ILE A 21 -14.27 21.56 -25.75
N LYS A 22 -13.32 21.40 -26.69
CA LYS A 22 -13.47 21.94 -28.04
C LYS A 22 -14.69 21.35 -28.75
N ASN A 23 -14.94 20.05 -28.57
CA ASN A 23 -16.10 19.37 -29.13
C ASN A 23 -17.43 19.94 -28.62
N TYR A 24 -17.50 20.38 -27.35
CA TYR A 24 -18.75 20.87 -26.75
C TYR A 24 -18.94 22.40 -26.75
N HIS A 25 -17.88 23.20 -26.69
CA HIS A 25 -18.00 24.64 -26.35
C HIS A 25 -17.34 25.61 -27.33
N ASN A 26 -16.72 25.13 -28.41
CA ASN A 26 -16.15 25.95 -29.49
C ASN A 26 -15.17 27.08 -29.10
N THR A 27 -14.74 27.23 -27.82
CA THR A 27 -13.69 28.11 -27.20
C THR A 27 -14.15 29.12 -26.13
N GLY A 28 -15.44 29.26 -25.84
CA GLY A 28 -15.96 30.30 -24.92
C GLY A 28 -15.91 29.98 -23.41
N SER A 29 -15.35 28.85 -22.99
CA SER A 29 -15.32 28.44 -21.58
C SER A 29 -14.04 28.88 -20.88
N GLU A 30 -14.18 29.35 -19.63
CA GLU A 30 -13.08 29.62 -18.72
C GLU A 30 -12.62 28.30 -18.07
N ILE A 31 -11.35 27.94 -18.25
CA ILE A 31 -10.82 26.65 -17.83
C ILE A 31 -9.94 26.81 -16.60
N THR A 32 -10.25 26.05 -15.55
CA THR A 32 -9.36 25.80 -14.42
C THR A 32 -8.89 24.35 -14.48
N ILE A 33 -7.58 24.16 -14.53
CA ILE A 33 -6.97 22.83 -14.50
C ILE A 33 -6.67 22.45 -13.06
N LEU A 34 -7.05 21.23 -12.68
CA LEU A 34 -6.73 20.61 -11.42
C LEU A 34 -5.79 19.43 -11.66
N LEU A 35 -4.52 19.57 -11.24
CA LEU A 35 -3.49 18.54 -11.38
C LEU A 35 -3.29 17.83 -10.05
N TYR A 36 -3.43 16.51 -10.05
CA TYR A 36 -3.04 15.68 -8.93
C TYR A 36 -1.59 15.21 -9.10
N LEU A 37 -0.72 15.58 -8.15
CA LEU A 37 0.71 15.30 -8.19
C LEU A 37 1.17 14.58 -6.92
N ASP A 38 2.02 13.59 -7.08
CA ASP A 38 2.81 13.00 -5.98
C ASP A 38 4.13 13.80 -5.85
N LYS A 39 4.56 14.22 -4.64
CA LYS A 39 5.83 14.95 -4.45
C LYS A 39 7.03 14.24 -5.08
N THR A 40 7.00 12.91 -5.18
CA THR A 40 8.06 12.12 -5.85
C THR A 40 8.13 12.35 -7.38
N GLN A 41 7.07 12.88 -7.99
CA GLN A 41 7.01 13.28 -9.40
C GLN A 41 7.53 14.73 -9.63
N TYR A 42 7.98 15.38 -8.55
CA TYR A 42 8.49 16.75 -8.51
C TYR A 42 10.00 16.76 -8.19
N ASP A 43 10.81 15.97 -8.90
CA ASP A 43 12.27 16.06 -8.76
C ASP A 43 12.84 17.16 -9.69
N SER A 44 13.61 18.07 -9.10
CA SER A 44 14.43 19.10 -9.76
C SER A 44 15.31 18.61 -10.92
N LYS A 45 15.64 17.31 -10.99
CA LYS A 45 16.48 16.72 -12.03
C LYS A 45 15.74 16.28 -13.30
N ASN A 46 14.40 16.22 -13.29
CA ASN A 46 13.57 15.87 -14.44
C ASN A 46 12.49 16.93 -14.69
N ARG A 47 12.07 17.11 -15.94
CA ARG A 47 10.95 18.00 -16.29
C ARG A 47 9.68 17.46 -15.60
N ASN A 48 9.24 18.10 -14.51
CA ASN A 48 8.11 17.62 -13.72
C ASN A 48 6.78 17.75 -14.48
N LEU A 49 5.79 16.92 -14.15
CA LEU A 49 4.48 16.87 -14.84
C LEU A 49 3.78 18.24 -14.89
N PHE A 50 3.83 19.02 -13.79
CA PHE A 50 3.28 20.37 -13.74
C PHE A 50 3.88 21.30 -14.80
N SER A 51 5.20 21.31 -14.94
CA SER A 51 5.90 22.17 -15.91
C SER A 51 5.51 21.83 -17.35
N ILE A 52 5.31 20.55 -17.64
CA ILE A 52 4.89 20.06 -18.96
C ILE A 52 3.47 20.51 -19.27
N ILE A 53 2.53 20.29 -18.35
CA ILE A 53 1.14 20.72 -18.52
C ILE A 53 1.06 22.23 -18.66
N LYS A 54 1.81 22.98 -17.85
CA LYS A 54 1.88 24.44 -17.95
C LYS A 54 2.40 24.90 -19.31
N GLU A 55 3.41 24.22 -19.87
CA GLU A 55 3.92 24.54 -21.20
C GLU A 55 2.90 24.24 -22.30
N TYR A 56 2.27 23.06 -22.29
CA TYR A 56 1.26 22.67 -23.26
C TYR A 56 -0.04 23.49 -23.13
N SER A 57 -0.27 24.11 -21.98
CA SER A 57 -1.40 25.02 -21.75
C SER A 57 -1.20 26.41 -22.36
N ARG A 58 0.05 26.83 -22.66
CA ARG A 58 0.36 28.19 -23.16
C ARG A 58 -0.42 28.63 -24.40
N PRO A 59 -0.70 27.76 -25.39
CA PRO A 59 -1.46 28.15 -26.58
C PRO A 59 -2.95 28.45 -26.33
N TYR A 60 -3.45 28.24 -25.10
CA TYR A 60 -4.88 28.31 -24.76
C TYR A 60 -5.14 29.43 -23.75
N SER A 61 -5.51 30.61 -24.26
CA SER A 61 -5.75 31.83 -23.45
C SER A 61 -6.95 31.74 -22.49
N ASN A 62 -7.80 30.75 -22.68
CA ASN A 62 -8.98 30.49 -21.86
C ASN A 62 -8.67 29.62 -20.62
N ILE A 63 -7.45 29.05 -20.53
CA ILE A 63 -6.95 28.45 -19.28
C ILE A 63 -6.50 29.58 -18.36
N LYS A 64 -7.25 29.81 -17.28
CA LYS A 64 -6.98 30.89 -16.32
C LYS A 64 -6.13 30.43 -15.15
N ASN A 65 -6.42 29.24 -14.64
CA ASN A 65 -5.80 28.71 -13.44
C ASN A 65 -5.30 27.29 -13.66
N ILE A 66 -4.14 26.98 -13.07
CA ILE A 66 -3.64 25.61 -12.93
C ILE A 66 -3.35 25.40 -11.45
N ILE A 67 -4.16 24.56 -10.82
CA ILE A 67 -4.15 24.26 -9.39
C ILE A 67 -3.47 22.91 -9.20
N ILE A 68 -2.58 22.83 -8.23
CA ILE A 68 -1.92 21.59 -7.83
C ILE A 68 -2.59 21.06 -6.56
N LEU A 69 -2.98 19.78 -6.60
CA LEU A 69 -3.28 18.97 -5.44
C LEU A 69 -2.10 18.04 -5.19
N ASP A 70 -1.41 18.29 -4.09
CA ASP A 70 -0.30 17.45 -3.67
C ASP A 70 -0.83 16.23 -2.92
N LYS A 71 -0.43 15.02 -3.30
CA LYS A 71 -0.82 13.78 -2.63
C LYS A 71 -0.59 13.82 -1.11
N GLU A 72 0.49 14.44 -0.64
CA GLU A 72 0.78 14.51 0.80
C GLU A 72 -0.16 15.46 1.55
N GLU A 73 -0.80 16.43 0.87
CA GLU A 73 -1.79 17.32 1.49
C GLU A 73 -3.13 16.63 1.83
N TYR A 74 -3.40 15.42 1.30
CA TYR A 74 -4.69 14.72 1.46
C TYR A 74 -4.51 13.24 1.81
N LYS A 75 -3.29 12.80 2.09
CA LYS A 75 -2.94 11.39 2.25
C LYS A 75 -3.71 10.76 3.41
N GLU A 76 -3.81 11.47 4.52
CA GLU A 76 -4.54 11.02 5.71
C GLU A 76 -6.05 10.97 5.45
N GLU A 77 -6.61 11.99 4.79
CA GLU A 77 -8.03 12.09 4.47
C GLU A 77 -8.48 11.02 3.47
N PHE A 78 -7.63 10.68 2.50
CA PHE A 78 -7.88 9.57 1.57
C PHE A 78 -7.83 8.21 2.26
N LEU A 79 -6.87 7.99 3.16
CA LEU A 79 -6.75 6.77 3.94
C LEU A 79 -7.95 6.56 4.87
N LEU A 80 -8.49 7.66 5.40
CA LEU A 80 -9.66 7.66 6.31
C LEU A 80 -11.01 7.72 5.57
N ASP A 81 -11.01 7.76 4.23
CA ASP A 81 -12.21 7.96 3.39
C ASP A 81 -13.04 9.19 3.81
N ASN A 82 -12.37 10.26 4.28
CA ASN A 82 -13.00 11.45 4.82
C ASN A 82 -13.41 12.42 3.71
N HIS A 83 -14.48 12.09 2.99
CA HIS A 83 -15.00 12.85 1.85
C HIS A 83 -15.27 14.33 2.16
N LEU A 84 -15.72 14.64 3.38
CA LEU A 84 -16.00 16.02 3.81
C LEU A 84 -14.71 16.86 3.89
N ALA A 85 -13.62 16.27 4.38
CA ALA A 85 -12.33 16.94 4.43
C ALA A 85 -11.78 17.19 3.02
N ILE A 86 -11.84 16.18 2.14
CA ILE A 86 -11.40 16.33 0.74
C ILE A 86 -12.22 17.42 0.03
N GLN A 87 -13.55 17.46 0.24
CA GLN A 87 -14.40 18.52 -0.31
C GLN A 87 -14.00 19.92 0.18
N ARG A 88 -13.74 20.08 1.48
CA ARG A 88 -13.34 21.38 2.05
C ARG A 88 -12.04 21.86 1.42
N ILE A 89 -11.06 20.97 1.26
CA ILE A 89 -9.79 21.36 0.70
C ILE A 89 -9.93 21.67 -0.80
N LEU A 90 -10.72 20.89 -1.55
CA LEU A 90 -11.04 21.19 -2.95
C LEU A 90 -11.65 22.58 -3.09
N LYS A 91 -12.69 22.90 -2.31
CA LYS A 91 -13.33 24.24 -2.33
C LYS A 91 -12.37 25.35 -1.92
N THR A 92 -11.48 25.09 -0.96
CA THR A 92 -10.48 26.05 -0.50
C THR A 92 -9.44 26.36 -1.58
N LYS A 93 -9.01 25.34 -2.33
CA LYS A 93 -7.98 25.47 -3.37
C LYS A 93 -8.52 26.11 -4.64
N THR A 94 -9.74 25.73 -5.06
CA THR A 94 -10.37 26.25 -6.29
C THR A 94 -10.95 27.65 -6.11
N LYS A 95 -11.55 27.94 -4.96
CA LYS A 95 -12.19 29.23 -4.63
C LYS A 95 -13.32 29.66 -5.59
N ASP A 96 -13.73 28.76 -6.50
CA ASP A 96 -14.71 28.98 -7.54
C ASP A 96 -15.71 27.83 -7.53
N ASP A 97 -16.96 28.11 -7.88
CA ASP A 97 -17.91 27.10 -8.35
C ASP A 97 -17.77 26.91 -9.87
N PHE A 98 -18.11 25.73 -10.34
CA PHE A 98 -17.95 25.33 -11.74
C PHE A 98 -19.26 24.86 -12.33
N ASP A 99 -19.51 25.22 -13.59
CA ASP A 99 -20.67 24.74 -14.35
C ASP A 99 -20.45 23.30 -14.84
N GLU A 100 -19.19 22.92 -15.05
CA GLU A 100 -18.81 21.66 -15.68
C GLU A 100 -17.53 21.08 -15.07
N ILE A 101 -17.50 19.76 -14.87
CA ILE A 101 -16.32 19.01 -14.46
C ILE A 101 -15.95 18.03 -15.57
N TYR A 102 -14.73 18.18 -16.09
CA TYR A 102 -14.12 17.26 -17.04
C TYR A 102 -13.19 16.31 -16.28
N TYR A 103 -13.39 15.01 -16.46
CA TYR A 103 -12.61 13.99 -15.77
C TYR A 103 -12.30 12.79 -16.66
N SER A 104 -11.15 12.17 -16.39
CA SER A 104 -10.79 10.87 -16.96
C SER A 104 -11.44 9.75 -16.15
N HIS A 105 -11.79 8.62 -16.76
CA HIS A 105 -12.32 7.49 -15.99
C HIS A 105 -11.23 6.72 -15.22
N ASP A 106 -9.94 6.94 -15.49
CA ASP A 106 -8.78 6.43 -14.73
C ASP A 106 -8.60 7.18 -13.38
N VAL A 107 -9.66 7.77 -12.82
CA VAL A 107 -9.58 8.29 -11.46
C VAL A 107 -9.70 7.11 -10.50
N VAL A 108 -8.58 6.46 -10.25
CA VAL A 108 -8.39 5.34 -9.32
C VAL A 108 -8.59 5.72 -7.84
N GLY A 109 -9.20 6.88 -7.52
CA GLY A 109 -9.25 7.40 -6.16
C GLY A 109 -10.57 8.04 -5.76
N ASN A 110 -10.75 8.20 -4.45
CA ASN A 110 -11.79 9.01 -3.80
C ASN A 110 -11.88 10.45 -4.34
N LEU A 111 -10.90 10.92 -5.15
CA LEU A 111 -10.83 12.28 -5.67
C LEU A 111 -11.97 12.61 -6.64
N TYR A 112 -12.29 11.73 -7.58
CA TYR A 112 -13.41 11.97 -8.51
C TYR A 112 -14.74 12.02 -7.76
N THR A 113 -14.96 11.06 -6.85
CA THR A 113 -16.12 11.07 -5.97
C THR A 113 -16.20 12.36 -5.14
N ALA A 114 -15.06 12.83 -4.62
CA ALA A 114 -14.98 14.08 -3.90
C ALA A 114 -15.23 15.31 -4.80
N LEU A 115 -14.78 15.29 -6.05
CA LEU A 115 -15.05 16.35 -7.04
C LEU A 115 -16.56 16.44 -7.33
N CYS A 116 -17.20 15.33 -7.67
CA CYS A 116 -18.66 15.29 -7.90
C CYS A 116 -19.45 15.75 -6.68
N ARG A 117 -19.00 15.41 -5.47
CA ARG A 117 -19.65 15.87 -4.25
C ARG A 117 -19.33 17.33 -3.91
N SER A 118 -18.19 17.86 -4.34
CA SER A 118 -17.81 19.25 -4.08
C SER A 118 -18.61 20.22 -4.92
N TYR A 119 -18.96 19.82 -6.15
CA TYR A 119 -19.74 20.63 -7.08
C TYR A 119 -20.91 19.78 -7.64
N PRO A 120 -21.95 19.53 -6.82
CA PRO A 120 -23.05 18.63 -7.18
C PRO A 120 -23.85 19.10 -8.40
N GLU A 121 -23.96 20.43 -8.58
CA GLU A 121 -24.69 21.09 -9.68
C GLU A 121 -23.90 21.13 -10.99
N ALA A 122 -22.59 20.83 -10.96
CA ALA A 122 -21.76 20.86 -12.14
C ALA A 122 -22.07 19.64 -13.04
N ALA A 123 -22.22 19.88 -14.34
CA ALA A 123 -22.36 18.79 -15.29
C ALA A 123 -21.06 17.98 -15.37
N ARG A 124 -21.17 16.65 -15.43
CA ARG A 124 -20.06 15.70 -15.43
C ARG A 124 -19.77 15.24 -16.86
N ILE A 125 -18.57 15.55 -17.35
CA ILE A 125 -18.11 15.18 -18.69
C ILE A 125 -16.93 14.22 -18.56
N CYS A 126 -17.15 12.95 -18.93
CA CYS A 126 -16.07 11.97 -19.01
C CYS A 126 -15.38 12.09 -20.37
N TYR A 127 -14.05 12.19 -20.39
CA TYR A 127 -13.27 12.15 -21.64
C TYR A 127 -12.44 10.87 -21.81
N GLY A 128 -12.63 9.89 -20.94
CA GLY A 128 -11.96 8.59 -20.99
C GLY A 128 -10.54 8.58 -20.43
N ASP A 129 -9.90 7.41 -20.42
CA ASP A 129 -8.49 7.20 -20.04
C ASP A 129 -7.66 7.39 -21.29
N CYS A 130 -6.56 8.11 -21.12
CA CYS A 130 -5.73 8.57 -22.21
C CYS A 130 -6.62 9.16 -23.31
N LEU A 131 -6.66 8.56 -24.51
CA LEU A 131 -7.41 9.09 -25.66
C LEU A 131 -8.89 8.64 -25.74
N GLY A 132 -9.44 7.87 -24.82
CA GLY A 132 -10.89 7.61 -24.87
C GLY A 132 -11.34 6.19 -24.58
N THR A 133 -10.47 5.37 -24.01
CA THR A 133 -10.92 4.14 -23.38
C THR A 133 -11.87 4.49 -22.22
N VAL A 134 -12.88 3.67 -21.96
CA VAL A 134 -13.70 3.68 -20.74
C VAL A 134 -13.94 2.24 -20.26
N TYR A 135 -14.17 2.11 -18.96
CA TYR A 135 -14.59 0.87 -18.32
C TYR A 135 -15.31 1.16 -17.02
N GLU A 136 -16.25 0.29 -16.62
CA GLU A 136 -16.89 0.40 -15.31
C GLU A 136 -15.83 0.24 -14.21
N ARG A 137 -15.94 1.06 -13.15
CA ARG A 137 -15.04 1.06 -11.99
C ARG A 137 -14.88 -0.32 -11.35
N GLN A 138 -15.92 -1.16 -11.35
CA GLN A 138 -15.82 -2.55 -10.86
C GLN A 138 -14.83 -3.38 -11.66
N ALA A 139 -14.74 -3.10 -12.96
CA ALA A 139 -13.88 -3.79 -13.88
C ALA A 139 -12.42 -3.33 -13.73
N HIS A 140 -12.19 -2.02 -13.50
CA HIS A 140 -10.89 -1.50 -13.04
C HIS A 140 -10.46 -2.14 -11.73
N LEU A 141 -11.36 -2.15 -10.74
CA LEU A 141 -11.10 -2.72 -9.43
C LEU A 141 -10.97 -4.25 -9.46
N ALA A 142 -11.55 -4.94 -10.46
CA ALA A 142 -11.30 -6.34 -10.72
C ALA A 142 -9.85 -6.62 -11.13
N TYR A 143 -9.18 -5.65 -11.80
CA TYR A 143 -7.73 -5.70 -12.08
C TYR A 143 -6.86 -5.54 -10.82
N VAL A 144 -7.38 -4.92 -9.75
CA VAL A 144 -6.67 -4.64 -8.48
C VAL A 144 -7.22 -5.40 -7.27
N ASN A 145 -8.07 -6.41 -7.47
CA ASN A 145 -8.65 -7.26 -6.41
C ASN A 145 -9.64 -6.56 -5.43
N VAL A 146 -10.39 -5.53 -5.84
CA VAL A 146 -11.33 -4.80 -4.95
C VAL A 146 -12.75 -4.67 -5.55
N LYS A 147 -13.63 -5.67 -5.55
CA LYS A 147 -15.10 -5.45 -5.74
C LYS A 147 -15.70 -4.45 -4.72
N SER A 148 -15.61 -3.15 -4.96
CA SER A 148 -16.57 -2.21 -4.35
C SER A 148 -17.76 -2.03 -5.30
N ASN A 149 -18.94 -1.85 -4.70
CA ASN A 149 -20.25 -1.62 -5.34
C ASN A 149 -20.23 -0.57 -6.47
N LYS A 150 -21.23 -0.68 -7.36
CA LYS A 150 -21.51 0.17 -8.55
C LYS A 150 -21.05 1.63 -8.39
N THR A 151 -20.56 2.23 -9.48
CA THR A 151 -20.33 3.69 -9.53
C THR A 151 -21.56 4.41 -8.98
N PRO A 152 -21.43 5.23 -7.92
CA PRO A 152 -22.57 5.90 -7.34
C PRO A 152 -23.31 6.71 -8.41
N GLU A 153 -24.62 6.81 -8.32
CA GLU A 153 -25.43 7.44 -9.37
C GLU A 153 -25.02 8.90 -9.62
N TYR A 154 -24.66 9.63 -8.56
CA TYR A 154 -24.12 11.01 -8.62
C TYR A 154 -22.70 11.11 -9.23
N CYS A 155 -22.07 9.98 -9.51
CA CYS A 155 -20.78 9.84 -10.18
C CYS A 155 -20.92 9.31 -11.61
N LYS A 156 -22.13 9.21 -12.17
CA LYS A 156 -22.31 8.89 -13.58
C LYS A 156 -22.02 10.12 -14.44
N PRO A 157 -21.38 9.97 -15.61
CA PRO A 157 -21.22 11.07 -16.54
C PRO A 157 -22.60 11.54 -17.03
N ASP A 158 -22.80 12.84 -17.12
CA ASP A 158 -23.93 13.42 -17.85
C ASP A 158 -23.65 13.39 -19.37
N LYS A 159 -22.37 13.47 -19.75
CA LYS A 159 -21.88 13.38 -21.12
C LYS A 159 -20.58 12.61 -21.20
N VAL A 160 -20.32 11.97 -22.34
CA VAL A 160 -19.04 11.30 -22.61
C VAL A 160 -18.50 11.74 -23.96
N SER A 161 -17.23 12.16 -24.02
CA SER A 161 -16.57 12.60 -25.26
C SER A 161 -15.20 11.98 -25.42
N LEU A 162 -15.03 11.10 -26.41
CA LEU A 162 -13.87 10.21 -26.52
C LEU A 162 -13.23 10.35 -27.89
N ILE A 163 -11.89 10.40 -27.95
CA ILE A 163 -11.16 10.42 -29.23
C ILE A 163 -11.17 9.03 -29.86
N ILE A 164 -10.96 7.99 -29.05
CA ILE A 164 -11.00 6.59 -29.46
C ILE A 164 -12.05 5.89 -28.57
N PRO A 165 -13.34 5.87 -28.97
CA PRO A 165 -14.44 5.44 -28.11
C PRO A 165 -14.45 3.92 -27.92
N ILE A 166 -13.76 3.46 -26.88
CA ILE A 166 -13.64 2.04 -26.52
C ILE A 166 -14.32 1.82 -25.18
N ASP A 167 -15.38 1.01 -25.15
CA ASP A 167 -15.92 0.45 -23.90
C ASP A 167 -15.30 -0.92 -23.66
N TYR A 168 -14.42 -1.06 -22.67
CA TYR A 168 -13.78 -2.37 -22.45
C TYR A 168 -14.78 -3.46 -22.03
N TYR A 169 -15.94 -3.10 -21.48
CA TYR A 169 -16.89 -4.04 -20.87
C TYR A 169 -18.31 -3.93 -21.42
N GLY A 170 -18.61 -2.88 -22.19
CA GLY A 170 -19.90 -2.66 -22.83
C GLY A 170 -21.03 -2.26 -21.89
N ASN A 171 -20.68 -1.80 -20.70
CA ASN A 171 -21.63 -1.44 -19.64
C ASN A 171 -21.35 -0.05 -19.04
N PHE A 172 -20.41 0.72 -19.60
CA PHE A 172 -20.11 2.05 -19.09
C PHE A 172 -21.16 3.09 -19.53
N PHE A 173 -21.70 2.90 -20.73
CA PHE A 173 -22.57 3.86 -21.40
C PHE A 173 -24.06 3.72 -21.09
N ASP A 174 -24.44 2.98 -20.06
CA ASP A 174 -25.84 2.77 -19.67
C ASP A 174 -26.59 4.12 -19.56
N ASN A 175 -27.31 4.49 -20.63
CA ASN A 175 -28.07 5.73 -20.86
C ASN A 175 -27.30 6.99 -21.28
N VAL A 176 -26.01 6.92 -21.62
CA VAL A 176 -25.23 8.07 -22.13
C VAL A 176 -24.60 7.72 -23.46
N LYS A 177 -25.01 8.43 -24.52
CA LYS A 177 -24.42 8.24 -25.85
C LYS A 177 -23.04 8.90 -25.90
N PRO A 178 -21.95 8.17 -26.21
CA PRO A 178 -20.65 8.78 -26.37
C PRO A 178 -20.56 9.59 -27.65
N ASP A 179 -20.06 10.80 -27.52
CA ASP A 179 -19.69 11.64 -28.65
C ASP A 179 -18.24 11.37 -29.05
N VAL A 180 -18.05 11.04 -30.32
CA VAL A 180 -16.73 10.81 -30.89
C VAL A 180 -16.09 12.16 -31.20
N VAL A 181 -14.97 12.46 -30.55
CA VAL A 181 -14.19 13.65 -30.87
C VAL A 181 -13.62 13.49 -32.28
N PRO A 182 -13.83 14.47 -33.17
CA PRO A 182 -13.22 14.44 -34.50
C PRO A 182 -11.70 14.37 -34.42
N LYS A 183 -11.08 13.42 -35.14
CA LYS A 183 -9.62 13.24 -35.22
C LYS A 183 -8.85 14.54 -35.50
N GLN A 184 -9.43 15.44 -36.31
CA GLN A 184 -8.83 16.72 -36.64
C GLN A 184 -8.59 17.60 -35.40
N PHE A 185 -9.52 17.60 -34.43
CA PHE A 185 -9.39 18.38 -33.21
C PHE A 185 -8.22 17.86 -32.36
N SER A 186 -8.13 16.54 -32.20
CA SER A 186 -7.03 15.91 -31.47
C SER A 186 -5.68 16.17 -32.13
N ASN A 187 -5.60 16.05 -33.45
CA ASN A 187 -4.37 16.34 -34.21
C ASN A 187 -3.96 17.81 -34.12
N GLU A 188 -4.90 18.74 -34.16
CA GLU A 188 -4.63 20.17 -33.99
C GLU A 188 -4.08 20.47 -32.60
N ILE A 189 -4.69 19.90 -31.55
CA ILE A 189 -4.23 20.07 -30.16
C ILE A 189 -2.83 19.48 -29.98
N ILE A 190 -2.58 18.27 -30.49
CA ILE A 190 -1.25 17.66 -30.48
C ILE A 190 -0.25 18.56 -31.22
N GLY A 191 -0.60 19.08 -32.41
CA GLY A 191 0.25 19.99 -33.17
C GLY A 191 0.63 21.25 -32.39
N ARG A 192 -0.35 21.93 -31.77
CA ARG A 192 -0.10 23.11 -30.93
C ARG A 192 0.80 22.79 -29.74
N CYS A 193 0.59 21.66 -29.07
CA CYS A 193 1.47 21.23 -27.98
C CYS A 193 2.91 20.97 -28.48
N LEU A 194 3.07 20.36 -29.66
CA LEU A 194 4.38 20.12 -30.26
C LEU A 194 5.11 21.39 -30.66
N ASP A 195 4.38 22.41 -31.14
CA ASP A 195 4.96 23.71 -31.47
C ASP A 195 5.56 24.41 -30.24
N THR A 196 5.03 24.13 -29.04
CA THR A 196 5.61 24.62 -27.78
C THR A 196 6.86 23.83 -27.36
N SER A 197 6.88 22.51 -27.60
CA SER A 197 7.96 21.61 -27.15
C SER A 197 9.14 21.52 -28.13
N LYS A 198 9.77 22.67 -28.45
CA LYS A 198 10.92 22.73 -29.38
C LYS A 198 12.06 21.77 -28.99
N ALA A 199 12.29 21.58 -27.68
CA ALA A 199 13.32 20.70 -27.16
C ALA A 199 13.10 19.23 -27.56
N LEU A 200 11.86 18.74 -27.52
CA LEU A 200 11.53 17.37 -27.92
C LEU A 200 11.74 17.20 -29.42
N SER A 201 11.25 18.13 -30.23
CA SER A 201 11.40 18.10 -31.69
C SER A 201 12.87 18.05 -32.11
N ILE A 202 13.72 18.92 -31.55
CA ILE A 202 15.17 18.94 -31.81
C ILE A 202 15.83 17.62 -31.38
N TYR A 203 15.44 17.07 -30.22
CA TYR A 203 15.99 15.82 -29.73
C TYR A 203 15.67 14.65 -30.67
N VAL A 204 14.41 14.55 -31.10
CA VAL A 204 13.95 13.52 -32.03
C VAL A 204 14.66 13.62 -33.38
N GLU A 205 14.79 14.83 -33.93
CA GLU A 205 15.50 15.05 -35.20
C GLU A 205 16.97 14.62 -35.12
N LYS A 206 17.65 14.96 -34.02
CA LYS A 206 19.03 14.54 -33.77
C LYS A 206 19.15 13.01 -33.69
N LEU A 207 18.21 12.34 -33.02
CA LEU A 207 18.20 10.87 -32.92
C LEU A 207 18.01 10.21 -34.29
N ILE A 208 17.01 10.64 -35.06
CA ILE A 208 16.71 10.09 -36.38
C ILE A 208 17.91 10.29 -37.31
N LYS A 209 18.50 11.49 -37.34
CA LYS A 209 19.69 11.80 -38.15
C LYS A 209 20.89 10.94 -37.74
N LYS A 210 21.15 10.80 -36.44
CA LYS A 210 22.27 10.00 -35.91
C LYS A 210 22.18 8.52 -36.31
N PHE A 211 20.97 7.98 -36.43
CA PHE A 211 20.72 6.57 -36.71
C PHE A 211 19.98 6.35 -38.04
N GLN A 212 20.19 7.25 -39.02
CA GLN A 212 19.47 7.21 -40.29
C GLN A 212 19.68 5.88 -41.05
N ASN A 213 20.91 5.34 -41.03
CA ASN A 213 21.32 4.10 -41.73
C ASN A 213 21.13 2.82 -40.89
N LYS A 214 20.37 2.88 -39.79
CA LYS A 214 20.13 1.75 -38.89
C LYS A 214 18.66 1.34 -38.92
N ASP A 215 18.40 0.06 -38.67
CA ASP A 215 17.04 -0.43 -38.45
C ASP A 215 16.60 0.04 -37.07
N LYS A 216 15.62 0.95 -37.02
CA LYS A 216 15.22 1.63 -35.78
C LYS A 216 14.04 0.90 -35.16
N ILE A 217 14.19 0.46 -33.92
CA ILE A 217 13.14 -0.19 -33.13
C ILE A 217 12.84 0.72 -31.94
N LEU A 218 11.57 0.96 -31.66
CA LEU A 218 11.12 1.71 -30.50
C LEU A 218 10.33 0.80 -29.58
N LEU A 219 10.92 0.45 -28.44
CA LEU A 219 10.28 -0.33 -27.39
C LEU A 219 9.66 0.62 -26.36
N LEU A 220 8.35 0.50 -26.17
CA LEU A 220 7.64 1.15 -25.07
C LEU A 220 7.55 0.15 -23.92
N THR A 221 8.10 0.52 -22.75
CA THR A 221 8.02 -0.35 -21.57
C THR A 221 6.74 -0.08 -20.79
N GLU A 222 6.21 -1.13 -20.19
CA GLU A 222 5.14 -1.06 -19.19
C GLU A 222 5.77 -1.10 -17.77
N ASN A 223 4.92 -1.03 -16.74
CA ASN A 223 5.31 -1.11 -15.34
C ASN A 223 4.77 -2.40 -14.66
N LEU A 224 4.94 -3.56 -15.32
CA LEU A 224 4.29 -4.81 -14.90
C LEU A 224 4.76 -5.30 -13.52
N ALA A 225 6.04 -5.09 -13.21
CA ALA A 225 6.57 -5.41 -11.89
C ALA A 225 6.08 -4.45 -10.80
N GLU A 226 6.06 -3.14 -11.06
CA GLU A 226 5.46 -2.17 -10.14
C GLU A 226 3.96 -2.44 -9.90
N ALA A 227 3.27 -3.04 -10.88
CA ALA A 227 1.87 -3.45 -10.78
C ALA A 227 1.66 -4.87 -10.19
N ASN A 228 2.70 -5.55 -9.72
CA ASN A 228 2.66 -6.89 -9.12
C ASN A 228 2.08 -8.00 -10.05
N PHE A 229 2.17 -7.84 -11.37
CA PHE A 229 1.77 -8.89 -12.32
C PHE A 229 2.85 -9.98 -12.46
N ILE A 230 4.12 -9.56 -12.49
CA ILE A 230 5.32 -10.41 -12.54
C ILE A 230 6.41 -9.81 -11.63
N THR A 231 7.50 -10.54 -11.36
CA THR A 231 8.64 -9.98 -10.63
C THR A 231 9.50 -9.11 -11.54
N PHE A 232 10.24 -8.15 -10.98
CA PHE A 232 11.12 -7.28 -11.76
C PHE A 232 12.15 -8.06 -12.58
N ASN A 233 12.74 -9.12 -12.01
CA ASN A 233 13.69 -9.96 -12.74
C ASN A 233 13.06 -10.67 -13.94
N ILE A 234 11.84 -11.19 -13.81
CA ILE A 234 11.10 -11.82 -14.91
C ILE A 234 10.79 -10.79 -15.99
N GLU A 235 10.37 -9.58 -15.61
CA GLU A 235 10.08 -8.51 -16.58
C GLU A 235 11.31 -8.12 -17.40
N ILE A 236 12.49 -8.00 -16.76
CA ILE A 236 13.74 -7.72 -17.46
C ILE A 236 14.09 -8.83 -18.45
N GLU A 237 14.02 -10.10 -18.02
CA GLU A 237 14.30 -11.23 -18.90
C GLU A 237 13.34 -11.29 -20.10
N MET A 238 12.05 -11.06 -19.85
CA MET A 238 11.02 -11.00 -20.88
C MET A 238 11.31 -9.90 -21.91
N LEU A 239 11.62 -8.69 -21.46
CA LEU A 239 11.95 -7.57 -22.35
C LEU A 239 13.25 -7.83 -23.13
N CYS A 240 14.26 -8.44 -22.49
CA CYS A 240 15.47 -8.87 -23.19
C CYS A 240 15.17 -9.90 -24.29
N ALA A 241 14.26 -10.85 -24.04
CA ALA A 241 13.83 -11.83 -25.04
C ALA A 241 13.09 -11.15 -26.21
N ILE A 242 12.18 -10.21 -25.92
CA ILE A 242 11.47 -9.42 -26.95
C ILE A 242 12.47 -8.67 -27.84
N ILE A 243 13.46 -8.01 -27.23
CA ILE A 243 14.50 -7.29 -27.95
C ILE A 243 15.26 -8.24 -28.88
N LYS A 244 15.81 -9.34 -28.34
CA LYS A 244 16.58 -10.32 -29.12
C LYS A 244 15.80 -10.88 -30.31
N GLN A 245 14.53 -11.21 -30.13
CA GLN A 245 13.67 -11.77 -31.18
C GLN A 245 13.34 -10.76 -32.29
N ASN A 246 13.47 -9.46 -32.03
CA ASN A 246 13.06 -8.41 -32.96
C ASN A 246 14.22 -7.59 -33.54
N THR A 247 15.46 -7.89 -33.19
CA THR A 247 16.65 -7.13 -33.60
C THR A 247 17.59 -7.92 -34.49
N SER A 248 18.27 -7.23 -35.40
CA SER A 248 19.42 -7.71 -36.18
C SER A 248 20.71 -7.01 -35.73
N ARG A 249 21.88 -7.43 -36.23
CA ARG A 249 23.17 -6.74 -35.98
C ARG A 249 23.17 -5.27 -36.44
N ASN A 250 22.30 -4.89 -37.39
CA ASN A 250 22.18 -3.51 -37.86
C ASN A 250 21.14 -2.68 -37.08
N SER A 251 20.45 -3.27 -36.12
CA SER A 251 19.38 -2.60 -35.38
C SER A 251 19.89 -1.68 -34.28
N VAL A 252 19.12 -0.63 -34.01
CA VAL A 252 19.20 0.20 -32.80
C VAL A 252 17.85 0.18 -32.09
N VAL A 253 17.87 -0.06 -30.78
CA VAL A 253 16.65 -0.12 -29.95
C VAL A 253 16.58 1.12 -29.09
N PHE A 254 15.59 1.95 -29.36
CA PHE A 254 15.18 3.04 -28.48
C PHE A 254 14.25 2.50 -27.41
N ILE A 255 14.55 2.78 -26.15
CA ILE A 255 13.67 2.43 -25.02
C ILE A 255 13.02 3.71 -24.50
N LYS A 256 11.69 3.78 -24.56
CA LYS A 256 10.91 4.81 -23.86
C LYS A 256 10.32 4.20 -22.60
N SER A 257 10.81 4.65 -21.44
CA SER A 257 10.33 4.22 -20.13
C SER A 257 8.86 4.61 -19.91
N HIS A 258 8.13 3.77 -19.18
CA HIS A 258 6.80 4.11 -18.68
C HIS A 258 6.85 5.39 -17.82
N PRO A 259 5.85 6.31 -17.92
CA PRO A 259 5.86 7.57 -17.15
C PRO A 259 5.97 7.37 -15.62
N PHE A 260 5.40 6.28 -15.12
CA PHE A 260 5.40 5.93 -13.69
C PHE A 260 6.43 4.85 -13.32
N GLU A 261 7.43 4.59 -14.18
CA GLU A 261 8.54 3.67 -13.90
C GLU A 261 9.28 4.09 -12.62
N LYS A 262 9.39 3.17 -11.65
CA LYS A 262 10.17 3.34 -10.41
C LYS A 262 11.52 2.61 -10.49
N TYR A 263 11.55 1.47 -11.16
CA TYR A 263 12.77 0.68 -11.34
C TYR A 263 13.57 1.15 -12.55
N ASN A 264 14.90 1.09 -12.49
CA ASN A 264 15.80 1.48 -13.59
C ASN A 264 15.87 0.43 -14.72
N ARG A 265 14.72 0.07 -15.29
CA ARG A 265 14.53 -1.01 -16.27
C ARG A 265 15.43 -0.85 -17.49
N GLY A 266 15.49 0.35 -18.04
CA GLY A 266 16.35 0.65 -19.20
C GLY A 266 17.83 0.35 -18.95
N GLN A 267 18.34 0.65 -17.74
CA GLN A 267 19.73 0.40 -17.38
C GLN A 267 20.01 -1.09 -17.20
N GLU A 268 19.10 -1.84 -16.58
CA GLU A 268 19.25 -3.28 -16.40
C GLU A 268 19.20 -4.04 -17.74
N ILE A 269 18.35 -3.60 -18.68
CA ILE A 269 18.33 -4.14 -20.05
C ILE A 269 19.66 -3.88 -20.75
N ILE A 270 20.22 -2.65 -20.63
CA ILE A 270 21.53 -2.32 -21.21
C ILE A 270 22.62 -3.23 -20.65
N LYS A 271 22.66 -3.43 -19.33
CA LYS A 271 23.65 -4.32 -18.68
C LYS A 271 23.55 -5.76 -19.20
N LYS A 272 22.34 -6.30 -19.37
CA LYS A 272 22.15 -7.70 -19.81
C LYS A 272 22.39 -7.93 -21.30
N LEU A 273 22.14 -6.92 -22.13
CA LEU A 273 22.30 -7.01 -23.58
C LEU A 273 23.56 -6.33 -24.10
N ASP A 274 24.48 -5.95 -23.19
CA ASP A 274 25.68 -5.23 -23.54
C ASP A 274 26.46 -5.96 -24.65
N LYS A 275 26.93 -5.19 -25.62
CA LYS A 275 27.66 -5.65 -26.83
C LYS A 275 26.86 -6.52 -27.82
N GLN A 276 25.64 -6.97 -27.52
CA GLN A 276 24.82 -7.78 -28.43
C GLN A 276 23.92 -6.93 -29.33
N VAL A 277 23.28 -5.91 -28.76
CA VAL A 277 22.34 -5.01 -29.44
C VAL A 277 22.66 -3.58 -29.05
N ARG A 278 22.60 -2.65 -30.00
CA ARG A 278 22.78 -1.23 -29.69
C ARG A 278 21.50 -0.67 -29.07
N ILE A 279 21.54 -0.40 -27.78
CA ILE A 279 20.40 0.14 -27.02
C ILE A 279 20.63 1.61 -26.71
N VAL A 280 19.60 2.43 -26.89
CA VAL A 280 19.57 3.85 -26.58
C VAL A 280 18.37 4.10 -25.67
N LEU A 281 18.63 4.27 -24.38
CA LEU A 281 17.61 4.75 -23.46
C LEU A 281 17.29 6.21 -23.80
N LEU A 282 16.03 6.51 -24.07
CA LEU A 282 15.62 7.88 -24.38
C LEU A 282 15.77 8.78 -23.15
N ASP A 283 16.12 10.04 -23.39
CA ASP A 283 16.37 11.06 -22.36
C ASP A 283 15.17 11.18 -21.41
N GLN A 284 15.43 10.95 -20.12
CA GLN A 284 14.41 10.90 -19.07
C GLN A 284 13.74 12.25 -18.83
N LYS A 285 14.31 13.36 -19.31
CA LYS A 285 13.61 14.66 -19.29
C LYS A 285 12.33 14.67 -20.12
N PHE A 286 12.17 13.74 -21.07
CA PHE A 286 10.97 13.58 -21.90
C PHE A 286 10.15 12.34 -21.51
N LYS A 287 10.37 11.79 -20.31
CA LYS A 287 9.68 10.59 -19.81
C LYS A 287 8.16 10.77 -19.87
N TYR A 288 7.66 11.91 -19.39
CA TYR A 288 6.23 12.24 -19.31
C TYR A 288 5.63 12.77 -20.62
N ASP A 289 6.42 13.16 -21.62
CA ASP A 289 5.90 13.51 -22.95
C ASP A 289 5.23 12.26 -23.56
N PRO A 290 3.91 12.30 -23.87
CA PRO A 290 3.16 11.15 -24.40
C PRO A 290 3.79 10.62 -25.67
N ILE A 291 3.71 9.31 -25.94
CA ILE A 291 4.33 8.75 -27.15
C ILE A 291 3.73 9.33 -28.43
N GLU A 292 2.46 9.75 -28.39
CA GLU A 292 1.78 10.46 -29.48
C GLU A 292 2.52 11.74 -29.89
N PHE A 293 3.33 12.34 -29.02
CA PHE A 293 4.09 13.55 -29.32
C PHE A 293 5.40 13.24 -30.06
N TRP A 294 5.79 11.97 -30.14
CA TRP A 294 7.03 11.53 -30.79
C TRP A 294 6.78 11.18 -32.26
N GLN A 295 5.90 11.90 -32.95
CA GLN A 295 5.38 11.54 -34.28
C GLN A 295 6.48 11.18 -35.28
N LYS A 296 7.53 12.01 -35.39
CA LYS A 296 8.66 11.76 -36.31
C LYS A 296 9.41 10.47 -35.95
N LEU A 297 9.65 10.23 -34.66
CA LEU A 297 10.35 9.03 -34.20
C LEU A 297 9.51 7.78 -34.45
N VAL A 298 8.25 7.81 -34.03
CA VAL A 298 7.28 6.71 -34.18
C VAL A 298 7.14 6.29 -35.64
N LYS A 299 6.99 7.26 -36.57
CA LYS A 299 6.92 6.98 -38.01
C LYS A 299 8.22 6.42 -38.61
N SER A 300 9.35 6.64 -37.95
CA SER A 300 10.68 6.20 -38.42
C SER A 300 11.15 4.86 -37.83
N CYS A 301 10.35 4.24 -36.96
CA CYS A 301 10.72 3.06 -36.18
C CYS A 301 9.70 1.92 -36.37
N LYS A 302 10.18 0.67 -36.25
CA LYS A 302 9.33 -0.46 -35.87
C LYS A 302 8.97 -0.29 -34.39
N VAL A 303 7.71 -0.03 -34.07
CA VAL A 303 7.25 0.19 -32.69
C VAL A 303 6.82 -1.12 -32.06
N ILE A 304 7.28 -1.40 -30.84
CA ILE A 304 6.89 -2.54 -30.02
C ILE A 304 6.22 -2.02 -28.75
N CYS A 305 4.97 -2.41 -28.52
CA CYS A 305 4.19 -1.99 -27.34
C CYS A 305 3.05 -2.97 -27.04
N THR A 306 2.61 -2.98 -25.79
CA THR A 306 1.56 -3.88 -25.29
C THR A 306 0.30 -3.15 -24.82
N GLY A 307 0.40 -1.87 -24.45
CA GLY A 307 -0.72 -1.05 -23.99
C GLY A 307 -1.45 -0.26 -25.08
N TYR A 308 -2.18 0.77 -24.65
CA TYR A 308 -3.03 1.63 -25.49
C TYR A 308 -2.35 2.26 -26.73
N PRO A 309 -1.01 2.52 -26.75
CA PRO A 309 -0.34 3.05 -27.95
C PRO A 309 -0.51 2.16 -29.18
N PHE A 310 -0.80 0.87 -28.98
CA PHE A 310 -1.09 -0.07 -30.06
C PHE A 310 -2.27 0.38 -30.93
N ILE A 311 -3.28 1.02 -30.32
CA ILE A 311 -4.46 1.54 -31.02
C ILE A 311 -4.27 3.01 -31.39
N SER A 312 -3.76 3.84 -30.47
CA SER A 312 -3.66 5.28 -30.70
C SER A 312 -2.72 5.65 -31.83
N LEU A 313 -1.58 4.98 -31.96
CA LEU A 313 -0.60 5.27 -33.00
C LEU A 313 -1.13 4.88 -34.39
N LYS A 314 -1.90 3.78 -34.47
CA LYS A 314 -2.62 3.41 -35.69
C LYS A 314 -3.68 4.46 -36.03
N TYR A 315 -4.49 4.87 -35.06
CA TYR A 315 -5.55 5.85 -35.29
C TYR A 315 -5.01 7.22 -35.71
N LEU A 316 -4.08 7.79 -34.95
CA LEU A 316 -3.58 9.14 -35.19
C LEU A 316 -2.66 9.20 -36.40
N TYR A 317 -1.74 8.24 -36.54
CA TYR A 317 -0.62 8.33 -37.49
C TYR A 317 -0.54 7.22 -38.52
N ASN A 318 -1.49 6.26 -38.52
CA ASN A 318 -1.44 5.06 -39.35
C ASN A 318 -0.14 4.26 -39.15
N VAL A 319 0.36 4.20 -37.91
CA VAL A 319 1.56 3.42 -37.56
C VAL A 319 1.14 2.08 -36.96
N ASP A 320 1.55 1.01 -37.62
CA ASP A 320 1.28 -0.37 -37.22
C ASP A 320 2.30 -0.86 -36.18
N ALA A 321 2.00 -0.62 -34.90
CA ALA A 321 2.80 -1.15 -33.80
C ALA A 321 2.70 -2.68 -33.71
N PHE A 322 3.72 -3.31 -33.15
CA PHE A 322 3.81 -4.75 -32.93
C PHE A 322 3.59 -5.07 -31.45
N ASN A 323 2.62 -5.94 -31.16
CA ASN A 323 2.44 -6.50 -29.82
C ASN A 323 3.19 -7.85 -29.77
N PRO A 324 4.20 -7.99 -28.89
CA PRO A 324 5.00 -9.21 -28.83
C PRO A 324 4.28 -10.38 -28.17
N PHE A 325 3.13 -10.15 -27.53
CA PHE A 325 2.42 -11.21 -26.83
C PHE A 325 1.71 -12.13 -27.83
N THR A 326 2.00 -13.42 -27.71
CA THR A 326 1.23 -14.52 -28.29
C THR A 326 0.73 -15.38 -27.13
N ASP A 327 -0.21 -16.28 -27.39
CA ASP A 327 -0.67 -17.24 -26.39
C ASP A 327 0.49 -17.98 -25.73
N LYS A 328 1.42 -18.49 -26.54
CA LYS A 328 2.62 -19.17 -26.05
C LYS A 328 3.54 -18.24 -25.26
N PHE A 329 3.76 -17.02 -25.76
CA PHE A 329 4.59 -16.04 -25.05
C PHE A 329 4.03 -15.70 -23.67
N ILE A 330 2.71 -15.55 -23.56
CA ILE A 330 2.03 -15.32 -22.28
C ILE A 330 2.26 -16.52 -21.34
N GLU A 331 2.15 -17.74 -21.86
CA GLU A 331 2.36 -18.97 -21.10
C GLU A 331 3.80 -19.11 -20.57
N ASP A 332 4.79 -18.71 -21.38
CA ASP A 332 6.21 -18.80 -21.05
C ASP A 332 6.63 -17.77 -19.97
N TRP A 333 6.03 -16.58 -19.96
CA TRP A 333 6.51 -15.45 -19.14
C TRP A 333 5.60 -15.03 -17.98
N PHE A 334 4.30 -15.32 -18.06
CA PHE A 334 3.36 -14.94 -17.02
C PHE A 334 2.97 -16.12 -16.14
N PRO A 335 2.72 -15.90 -14.82
CA PRO A 335 2.18 -16.97 -13.98
C PRO A 335 0.80 -17.39 -14.47
N LYS A 336 0.46 -18.68 -14.34
CA LYS A 336 -0.80 -19.26 -14.86
C LYS A 336 -2.07 -18.49 -14.49
N ARG A 337 -2.11 -17.87 -13.30
CA ARG A 337 -3.22 -17.01 -12.84
C ARG A 337 -3.49 -15.79 -13.75
N MET A 338 -2.50 -15.36 -14.53
CA MET A 338 -2.56 -14.18 -15.40
C MET A 338 -2.88 -14.53 -16.85
N TRP A 339 -2.80 -15.80 -17.28
CA TRP A 339 -2.92 -16.18 -18.68
C TRP A 339 -4.23 -15.71 -19.32
N LYS A 340 -5.37 -16.02 -18.68
CA LYS A 340 -6.69 -15.60 -19.19
C LYS A 340 -6.77 -14.09 -19.37
N ARG A 341 -6.25 -13.32 -18.41
CA ARG A 341 -6.25 -11.86 -18.48
C ARG A 341 -5.42 -11.35 -19.65
N GLU A 342 -4.16 -11.76 -19.75
CA GLU A 342 -3.25 -11.24 -20.77
C GLU A 342 -3.65 -11.72 -22.17
N LYS A 343 -4.19 -12.94 -22.30
CA LYS A 343 -4.77 -13.44 -23.56
C LYS A 343 -6.01 -12.64 -23.95
N ASN A 344 -6.87 -12.30 -23.00
CA ASN A 344 -8.03 -11.44 -23.26
C ASN A 344 -7.61 -10.02 -23.65
N LEU A 345 -6.59 -9.44 -23.02
CA LEU A 345 -6.05 -8.13 -23.40
C LEU A 345 -5.46 -8.17 -24.81
N LEU A 346 -4.69 -9.20 -25.13
CA LEU A 346 -4.15 -9.42 -26.48
C LEU A 346 -5.27 -9.52 -27.52
N PHE A 347 -6.28 -10.36 -27.26
CA PHE A 347 -7.44 -10.52 -28.13
C PHE A 347 -8.18 -9.20 -28.34
N ARG A 348 -8.50 -8.48 -27.25
CA ARG A 348 -9.19 -7.18 -27.30
C ARG A 348 -8.42 -6.16 -28.12
N ASN A 349 -7.11 -6.05 -27.90
CA ASN A 349 -6.26 -5.12 -28.65
C ASN A 349 -6.24 -5.45 -30.15
N ASN A 350 -6.19 -6.73 -30.51
CA ASN A 350 -6.26 -7.15 -31.92
C ASN A 350 -7.63 -6.86 -32.54
N GLU A 351 -8.72 -7.17 -31.83
CA GLU A 351 -10.09 -6.87 -32.28
C GLU A 351 -10.33 -5.37 -32.47
N GLN A 352 -9.93 -4.56 -31.50
CA GLN A 352 -10.01 -3.09 -31.56
C GLN A 352 -9.25 -2.56 -32.78
N ARG A 353 -8.05 -3.09 -33.04
CA ARG A 353 -7.24 -2.70 -34.20
C ARG A 353 -7.88 -3.14 -35.52
N ASN A 354 -8.46 -4.33 -35.59
CA ASN A 354 -9.15 -4.82 -36.77
C ASN A 354 -10.37 -3.95 -37.09
N LYS A 355 -11.20 -3.66 -36.07
CA LYS A 355 -12.36 -2.76 -36.22
C LYS A 355 -11.95 -1.35 -36.63
N LEU A 356 -10.79 -0.86 -36.19
CA LEU A 356 -10.30 0.47 -36.57
C LEU A 356 -10.17 0.66 -38.08
N ASN A 357 -9.86 -0.41 -38.82
CA ASN A 357 -9.71 -0.35 -40.29
C ASN A 357 -11.04 -0.16 -41.02
N THR A 358 -12.17 -0.56 -40.42
CA THR A 358 -13.52 -0.49 -41.00
C THR A 358 -14.42 0.53 -40.29
N TRP A 359 -13.94 1.13 -39.21
CA TRP A 359 -14.70 2.09 -38.41
C TRP A 359 -14.89 3.43 -39.14
N ASN A 360 -16.13 3.92 -39.19
CA ASN A 360 -16.52 5.13 -39.91
C ASN A 360 -16.38 6.42 -39.09
N ASN A 361 -15.63 6.39 -37.98
CA ASN A 361 -15.50 7.48 -37.00
C ASN A 361 -16.83 7.92 -36.35
N LYS A 362 -17.82 7.03 -36.28
CA LYS A 362 -19.09 7.28 -35.59
C LYS A 362 -19.40 6.16 -34.60
N GLY A 363 -20.01 6.51 -33.47
CA GLY A 363 -20.32 5.57 -32.41
C GLY A 363 -19.08 4.92 -31.79
N LEU A 364 -19.27 3.80 -31.12
CA LEU A 364 -18.17 3.06 -30.49
C LEU A 364 -17.26 2.43 -31.55
N LEU A 365 -15.96 2.54 -31.34
CA LEU A 365 -14.96 1.76 -32.08
C LEU A 365 -15.07 0.28 -31.68
N TRP A 366 -15.16 0.05 -30.37
CA TRP A 366 -15.26 -1.28 -29.81
C TRP A 366 -16.00 -1.24 -28.49
N SER A 367 -16.81 -2.26 -28.26
CA SER A 367 -17.50 -2.51 -27.00
C SER A 367 -17.28 -3.98 -26.66
N GLY A 368 -17.01 -4.28 -25.40
CA GLY A 368 -17.09 -5.66 -24.91
C GLY A 368 -18.53 -6.14 -24.94
N GLU A 369 -18.75 -7.42 -25.23
CA GLU A 369 -20.03 -8.07 -24.93
C GLU A 369 -20.00 -8.52 -23.47
N LEU A 370 -21.07 -8.25 -22.72
CA LEU A 370 -21.27 -8.70 -21.33
C LEU A 370 -21.09 -10.23 -21.14
N GLY A 371 -21.07 -11.02 -22.23
CA GLY A 371 -21.04 -12.48 -22.23
C GLY A 371 -19.69 -13.17 -22.07
N GLU A 372 -18.55 -12.48 -22.23
CA GLU A 372 -17.22 -13.13 -22.10
C GLU A 372 -16.38 -12.65 -20.92
N VAL A 373 -16.93 -11.73 -20.12
CA VAL A 373 -16.42 -11.48 -18.77
C VAL A 373 -17.16 -12.40 -17.82
N ASN A 374 -17.15 -13.70 -18.13
CA ASN A 374 -17.31 -14.70 -17.09
C ASN A 374 -16.23 -14.40 -16.07
N GLU A 375 -16.73 -13.94 -14.93
CA GLU A 375 -16.01 -13.55 -13.74
C GLU A 375 -14.74 -14.38 -13.61
N PHE A 376 -13.65 -13.73 -13.21
CA PHE A 376 -12.69 -14.41 -12.35
C PHE A 376 -13.44 -14.81 -11.06
N GLN A 377 -14.27 -15.84 -11.15
CA GLN A 377 -14.32 -16.85 -10.13
C GLN A 377 -13.12 -17.73 -10.42
N ASP A 378 -12.21 -17.79 -9.45
CA ASP A 378 -11.07 -18.68 -9.43
C ASP A 378 -11.57 -20.14 -9.38
N THR A 379 -12.46 -20.60 -10.27
CA THR A 379 -13.20 -21.86 -10.11
C THR A 379 -12.30 -23.09 -9.97
N PHE A 380 -11.05 -23.07 -10.46
CA PHE A 380 -10.14 -24.20 -10.24
C PHE A 380 -9.49 -24.20 -8.85
N PHE A 381 -9.28 -23.04 -8.23
CA PHE A 381 -8.77 -22.90 -6.86
C PHE A 381 -9.92 -22.87 -5.85
N GLU A 382 -10.98 -22.12 -6.13
CA GLU A 382 -12.25 -22.05 -5.41
C GLU A 382 -12.94 -23.41 -5.34
N LYS A 383 -13.02 -24.23 -6.40
CA LYS A 383 -13.70 -25.54 -6.30
C LYS A 383 -12.94 -26.54 -5.41
N LYS A 384 -11.60 -26.52 -5.46
CA LYS A 384 -10.75 -27.39 -4.62
C LYS A 384 -10.66 -26.90 -3.17
N ILE A 385 -10.76 -25.59 -2.95
CA ILE A 385 -10.91 -24.98 -1.63
C ILE A 385 -12.32 -25.26 -1.08
N ASN A 386 -13.37 -25.05 -1.87
CA ASN A 386 -14.78 -25.26 -1.53
C ASN A 386 -15.04 -26.70 -1.05
N ASP A 387 -14.49 -27.73 -1.70
CA ASP A 387 -14.72 -29.11 -1.25
C ASP A 387 -14.07 -29.41 0.12
N LYS A 388 -12.89 -28.84 0.39
CA LYS A 388 -12.18 -29.02 1.67
C LYS A 388 -12.85 -28.22 2.79
N VAL A 389 -13.44 -27.10 2.40
CA VAL A 389 -14.15 -26.14 3.23
C VAL A 389 -15.53 -26.61 3.61
N ASN A 390 -16.29 -27.14 2.65
CA ASN A 390 -17.63 -27.63 2.86
C ASN A 390 -17.57 -28.74 3.91
N LYS A 391 -16.54 -29.59 3.85
CA LYS A 391 -16.23 -30.56 4.91
C LYS A 391 -15.92 -29.94 6.29
N ILE A 392 -15.23 -28.81 6.34
CA ILE A 392 -14.93 -28.08 7.60
C ILE A 392 -16.20 -27.42 8.17
N ILE A 393 -17.07 -26.89 7.31
CA ILE A 393 -18.31 -26.21 7.68
C ILE A 393 -19.40 -27.20 8.09
N GLU A 394 -19.52 -28.33 7.40
CA GLU A 394 -20.52 -29.36 7.68
C GLU A 394 -20.41 -29.95 9.10
N SER A 395 -19.20 -29.95 9.67
CA SER A 395 -18.94 -30.52 11.00
C SER A 395 -18.96 -29.53 12.16
N SER A 396 -18.99 -28.20 11.92
CA SER A 396 -18.63 -27.20 12.93
C SER A 396 -19.80 -26.36 13.47
N LYS A 397 -19.75 -25.99 14.76
CA LYS A 397 -20.54 -24.87 15.33
C LYS A 397 -19.85 -23.53 15.05
N ILE A 398 -20.59 -22.53 14.55
CA ILE A 398 -19.98 -21.37 13.90
C ILE A 398 -20.48 -20.04 14.48
N ILE A 399 -19.58 -19.07 14.64
CA ILE A 399 -19.90 -17.65 14.88
C ILE A 399 -19.44 -16.83 13.68
N ILE A 400 -20.25 -15.86 13.24
CA ILE A 400 -19.88 -14.96 12.14
C ILE A 400 -19.59 -13.56 12.69
N CYS A 401 -18.45 -12.98 12.32
CA CYS A 401 -18.07 -11.61 12.66
C CYS A 401 -18.22 -10.69 11.44
N GLY A 402 -19.04 -9.66 11.60
CA GLY A 402 -19.52 -8.76 10.55
C GLY A 402 -21.03 -8.90 10.39
N ALA A 403 -21.76 -7.78 10.49
CA ALA A 403 -23.18 -7.71 10.13
C ALA A 403 -23.36 -6.72 8.97
N GLY A 404 -23.89 -7.22 7.84
CA GLY A 404 -24.15 -6.39 6.68
C GLY A 404 -24.35 -7.20 5.40
N TYR A 405 -24.19 -6.53 4.27
CA TYR A 405 -24.39 -7.08 2.92
C TYR A 405 -23.57 -8.35 2.65
N HIS A 406 -22.31 -8.39 3.11
CA HIS A 406 -21.42 -9.53 2.89
C HIS A 406 -21.84 -10.78 3.67
N THR A 407 -22.26 -10.60 4.93
CA THR A 407 -22.85 -11.66 5.76
C THR A 407 -24.10 -12.22 5.10
N GLN A 408 -24.98 -11.34 4.59
CA GLN A 408 -26.20 -11.76 3.89
C GLN A 408 -25.87 -12.61 2.66
N LYS A 409 -24.94 -12.15 1.82
CA LYS A 409 -24.53 -12.88 0.61
C LYS A 409 -23.90 -14.23 0.93
N LEU A 410 -23.07 -14.32 1.99
CA LEU A 410 -22.53 -15.58 2.49
C LEU A 410 -23.63 -16.59 2.88
N LEU A 411 -24.70 -16.12 3.53
CA LEU A 411 -25.84 -16.96 3.94
C LEU A 411 -26.77 -17.36 2.78
N GLU A 412 -26.81 -16.56 1.71
CA GLU A 412 -27.52 -16.89 0.47
C GLU A 412 -26.75 -17.95 -0.34
N GLU A 413 -25.43 -17.82 -0.40
CA GLU A 413 -24.53 -18.73 -1.15
C GLU A 413 -24.35 -20.08 -0.44
N TYR A 414 -24.38 -20.10 0.90
CA TYR A 414 -24.26 -21.32 1.71
C TYR A 414 -25.42 -21.46 2.71
N PRO A 415 -26.62 -21.87 2.25
CA PRO A 415 -27.81 -21.98 3.11
C PRO A 415 -27.63 -22.88 4.34
N ILE A 416 -26.76 -23.90 4.26
CA ILE A 416 -26.46 -24.81 5.37
C ILE A 416 -25.94 -24.09 6.61
N LEU A 417 -25.23 -22.96 6.44
CA LEU A 417 -24.72 -22.15 7.54
C LEU A 417 -25.84 -21.64 8.45
N LYS A 418 -27.02 -21.32 7.89
CA LYS A 418 -28.17 -20.82 8.68
C LYS A 418 -28.58 -21.76 9.82
N SER A 419 -28.34 -23.06 9.67
CA SER A 419 -28.66 -24.08 10.68
C SER A 419 -27.56 -24.31 11.72
N LYS A 420 -26.37 -23.70 11.54
CA LYS A 420 -25.16 -23.94 12.34
C LYS A 420 -24.61 -22.68 13.04
N ILE A 421 -25.18 -21.52 12.71
CA ILE A 421 -24.77 -20.24 13.28
C ILE A 421 -25.30 -20.11 14.70
N LEU A 422 -24.39 -19.89 15.62
CA LEU A 422 -24.70 -19.61 17.02
C LEU A 422 -25.03 -18.13 17.24
N ALA A 423 -24.30 -17.23 16.57
CA ALA A 423 -24.46 -15.78 16.71
C ALA A 423 -23.74 -15.00 15.60
N ILE A 424 -24.09 -13.71 15.45
CA ILE A 424 -23.38 -12.73 14.63
C ILE A 424 -22.79 -11.65 15.52
N SER A 425 -21.48 -11.41 15.42
CA SER A 425 -20.81 -10.29 16.08
C SER A 425 -20.69 -9.08 15.16
N THR A 426 -20.94 -7.88 15.68
CA THR A 426 -20.90 -6.63 14.92
C THR A 426 -20.56 -5.44 15.80
N ASN A 427 -19.93 -4.45 15.18
CA ASN A 427 -19.48 -3.21 15.81
C ASN A 427 -20.53 -2.09 15.63
N LYS A 428 -21.66 -2.36 14.95
CA LYS A 428 -22.72 -1.38 14.65
C LYS A 428 -24.03 -1.74 15.38
N LYS A 429 -24.60 -0.77 16.10
CA LYS A 429 -25.86 -0.88 16.87
C LYS A 429 -27.16 -1.13 16.05
N ASN A 430 -27.13 -1.07 14.71
CA ASN A 430 -28.35 -1.07 13.87
C ASN A 430 -28.54 -2.33 12.98
N SER A 431 -28.17 -3.53 13.44
CA SER A 431 -28.21 -4.76 12.61
C SER A 431 -29.45 -5.65 12.83
N GLU A 432 -30.65 -5.06 12.91
CA GLU A 432 -31.92 -5.78 13.14
C GLU A 432 -32.39 -6.68 11.99
N LYS A 433 -31.64 -6.78 10.87
CA LYS A 433 -32.07 -7.50 9.66
C LYS A 433 -32.01 -9.04 9.74
N PHE A 434 -31.36 -9.62 10.75
CA PHE A 434 -31.26 -11.07 10.91
C PHE A 434 -32.28 -11.58 11.93
N LEU A 435 -33.56 -11.65 11.53
CA LEU A 435 -34.73 -11.90 12.38
C LEU A 435 -34.71 -13.19 13.25
N ASN A 436 -33.71 -14.07 13.13
CA ASN A 436 -33.59 -15.31 13.89
C ASN A 436 -32.17 -15.58 14.45
N ILE A 437 -31.24 -14.61 14.44
CA ILE A 437 -29.85 -14.81 14.89
C ILE A 437 -29.49 -13.79 15.97
N SER A 438 -28.90 -14.26 17.07
CA SER A 438 -28.47 -13.41 18.18
C SER A 438 -27.27 -12.54 17.80
N LEU A 439 -27.32 -11.26 18.17
CA LEU A 439 -26.23 -10.30 18.03
C LEU A 439 -25.42 -10.28 19.34
N ILE A 440 -24.10 -10.39 19.24
CA ILE A 440 -23.22 -10.45 20.42
C ILE A 440 -21.97 -9.58 20.27
N GLU A 441 -21.48 -9.02 21.37
CA GLU A 441 -20.24 -8.21 21.37
C GLU A 441 -18.97 -9.09 21.45
N GLU A 442 -17.81 -8.56 21.07
CA GLU A 442 -16.52 -9.29 21.02
C GLU A 442 -16.19 -10.04 22.31
N ILE A 443 -16.38 -9.41 23.48
CA ILE A 443 -16.14 -10.04 24.79
C ILE A 443 -17.13 -11.19 25.04
N GLN A 444 -18.36 -11.07 24.57
CA GLN A 444 -19.39 -12.09 24.75
C GLN A 444 -19.21 -13.29 23.81
N ILE A 445 -18.50 -13.13 22.69
CA ILE A 445 -18.13 -14.24 21.79
C ILE A 445 -17.42 -15.36 22.56
N LEU A 446 -16.58 -15.01 23.54
CA LEU A 446 -15.85 -15.97 24.37
C LEU A 446 -16.76 -16.89 25.20
N ASN A 447 -18.01 -16.50 25.43
CA ASN A 447 -18.97 -17.27 26.22
C ASN A 447 -19.71 -18.35 25.40
N PHE A 448 -19.47 -18.41 24.09
CA PHE A 448 -20.09 -19.40 23.22
C PHE A 448 -19.16 -20.58 22.98
N ASP A 449 -19.74 -21.78 22.98
CA ASP A 449 -19.05 -23.00 22.56
C ASP A 449 -19.07 -23.09 21.03
N PHE A 450 -18.04 -22.52 20.38
CA PHE A 450 -17.87 -22.52 18.94
C PHE A 450 -16.58 -23.25 18.51
N GLU A 451 -16.63 -23.81 17.31
CA GLU A 451 -15.50 -24.52 16.70
C GLU A 451 -14.74 -23.61 15.74
N LYS A 452 -15.46 -22.77 14.99
CA LYS A 452 -14.89 -21.82 14.03
C LYS A 452 -15.54 -20.44 14.12
N ILE A 453 -14.74 -19.40 13.91
CA ILE A 453 -15.20 -18.03 13.68
C ILE A 453 -14.97 -17.67 12.22
N ILE A 454 -16.02 -17.16 11.58
CA ILE A 454 -16.01 -16.72 10.20
C ILE A 454 -15.99 -15.19 10.18
N ILE A 455 -15.06 -14.57 9.45
CA ILE A 455 -15.03 -13.11 9.28
C ILE A 455 -15.48 -12.76 7.85
N SER A 456 -16.51 -11.91 7.73
CA SER A 456 -17.16 -11.58 6.45
C SER A 456 -17.13 -10.08 6.10
N SER A 457 -15.97 -9.38 6.12
CA SER A 457 -15.91 -7.91 5.99
C SER A 457 -14.62 -7.29 5.41
N ASN A 458 -14.69 -6.71 4.21
CA ASN A 458 -13.53 -6.27 3.42
C ASN A 458 -12.58 -5.20 3.98
N THR A 459 -13.08 -4.19 4.72
CA THR A 459 -12.23 -3.10 5.25
C THR A 459 -11.95 -3.25 6.74
N PHE A 460 -12.71 -4.09 7.44
CA PHE A 460 -12.61 -4.36 8.87
C PHE A 460 -12.01 -5.73 9.19
N GLU A 461 -11.72 -6.55 8.18
CA GLU A 461 -11.22 -7.91 8.31
C GLU A 461 -9.94 -8.01 9.13
N ILE A 462 -8.97 -7.12 8.88
CA ILE A 462 -7.70 -7.13 9.60
C ILE A 462 -7.89 -6.64 11.04
N GLU A 463 -8.76 -5.66 11.27
CA GLU A 463 -8.99 -5.09 12.60
C GLU A 463 -9.80 -6.04 13.49
N ILE A 464 -10.85 -6.65 12.96
CA ILE A 464 -11.63 -7.70 13.64
C ILE A 464 -10.76 -8.92 13.86
N PHE A 465 -9.97 -9.34 12.87
CA PHE A 465 -9.01 -10.44 13.03
C PHE A 465 -7.99 -10.15 14.14
N LYS A 466 -7.39 -8.95 14.14
CA LYS A 466 -6.47 -8.50 15.19
C LYS A 466 -7.15 -8.50 16.56
N ARG A 467 -8.38 -7.99 16.66
CA ARG A 467 -9.16 -7.96 17.91
C ARG A 467 -9.50 -9.36 18.41
N LEU A 468 -9.91 -10.27 17.53
CA LEU A 468 -10.16 -11.67 17.88
C LEU A 468 -8.90 -12.37 18.39
N LEU A 469 -7.74 -12.11 17.77
CA LEU A 469 -6.46 -12.61 18.29
C LEU A 469 -6.10 -11.97 19.65
N LEU A 470 -6.34 -10.66 19.82
CA LEU A 470 -6.07 -9.93 21.07
C LEU A 470 -6.93 -10.41 22.24
N ILE A 471 -8.18 -10.84 22.00
CA ILE A 471 -9.05 -11.43 23.03
C ILE A 471 -8.83 -12.94 23.22
N GLY A 472 -7.79 -13.51 22.61
CA GLY A 472 -7.34 -14.88 22.86
C GLY A 472 -7.98 -15.96 21.98
N ILE A 473 -8.62 -15.60 20.87
CA ILE A 473 -9.11 -16.61 19.91
C ILE A 473 -7.93 -17.20 19.13
N PRO A 474 -7.73 -18.53 19.14
CA PRO A 474 -6.66 -19.16 18.38
C PRO A 474 -6.85 -18.96 16.87
N GLN A 475 -5.76 -18.63 16.17
CA GLN A 475 -5.78 -18.33 14.74
C GLN A 475 -6.38 -19.47 13.91
N GLU A 476 -6.16 -20.72 14.30
CA GLU A 476 -6.68 -21.92 13.64
C GLU A 476 -8.20 -22.07 13.74
N LYS A 477 -8.84 -21.41 14.70
CA LYS A 477 -10.30 -21.33 14.80
C LYS A 477 -10.88 -20.24 13.90
N ILE A 478 -10.06 -19.30 13.43
CA ILE A 478 -10.50 -18.17 12.62
C ILE A 478 -10.37 -18.51 11.14
N ILE A 479 -11.48 -18.35 10.44
CA ILE A 479 -11.56 -18.50 9.00
C ILE A 479 -11.92 -17.12 8.43
N LEU A 480 -10.96 -16.52 7.73
CA LEU A 480 -11.18 -15.33 6.93
C LEU A 480 -11.91 -15.74 5.66
N LEU A 481 -13.06 -15.11 5.40
CA LEU A 481 -14.00 -15.66 4.44
C LEU A 481 -14.46 -14.75 3.33
N TYR A 482 -14.15 -13.46 3.33
CA TYR A 482 -14.81 -12.61 2.37
C TYR A 482 -14.01 -11.42 1.88
N ASN A 483 -13.04 -11.66 1.00
CA ASN A 483 -12.64 -10.55 0.16
C ASN A 483 -13.73 -10.28 -0.90
N ASN A 484 -13.64 -9.08 -1.45
CA ASN A 484 -14.37 -8.57 -2.57
C ASN A 484 -14.12 -9.39 -3.86
N LYS A 485 -13.88 -10.70 -3.84
CA LYS A 485 -13.77 -11.58 -5.02
C LYS A 485 -14.56 -12.88 -4.90
N GLY A 486 -15.00 -13.24 -3.70
CA GLY A 486 -15.74 -14.46 -3.42
C GLY A 486 -15.36 -15.01 -2.06
N VAL A 487 -15.87 -16.19 -1.73
CA VAL A 487 -15.56 -16.88 -0.48
C VAL A 487 -14.19 -17.54 -0.61
N VAL A 488 -13.13 -16.88 -0.10
CA VAL A 488 -11.75 -17.38 -0.20
C VAL A 488 -11.24 -17.74 1.19
N PHE A 489 -10.87 -19.01 1.37
CA PHE A 489 -10.32 -19.51 2.63
C PHE A 489 -8.81 -19.32 2.62
N HIS A 490 -8.34 -18.38 3.43
CA HIS A 490 -6.92 -18.12 3.55
C HIS A 490 -6.28 -19.05 4.58
N ASP A 491 -5.30 -19.83 4.14
CA ASP A 491 -4.45 -20.63 5.02
C ASP A 491 -3.24 -19.82 5.55
N LYS A 492 -2.45 -20.49 6.40
CA LYS A 492 -1.25 -19.92 7.02
C LYS A 492 -0.19 -19.45 6.00
N GLN A 493 -0.14 -20.02 4.79
CA GLN A 493 0.84 -19.68 3.75
C GLN A 493 0.42 -18.46 2.93
N PHE A 494 -0.88 -18.28 2.67
CA PHE A 494 -1.39 -17.10 1.98
C PHE A 494 -1.12 -15.82 2.77
N LEU A 495 -1.39 -15.83 4.07
CA LEU A 495 -1.12 -14.69 4.96
C LEU A 495 0.36 -14.30 4.91
N LYS A 496 1.27 -15.28 4.92
CA LYS A 496 2.72 -15.06 4.84
C LYS A 496 3.16 -14.38 3.53
N LYS A 497 2.52 -14.71 2.40
CA LYS A 497 2.80 -14.07 1.08
C LYS A 497 2.17 -12.69 0.92
N PHE A 498 1.00 -12.47 1.52
CA PHE A 498 0.29 -11.18 1.46
C PHE A 498 1.12 -10.06 2.12
N TYR A 499 1.80 -10.37 3.23
CA TYR A 499 2.70 -9.45 3.92
C TYR A 499 4.03 -9.22 3.20
N ALA A 500 4.58 -10.23 2.52
CA ALA A 500 5.83 -10.11 1.77
C ALA A 500 5.77 -9.13 0.57
N ASN A 501 4.57 -8.86 0.04
CA ASN A 501 4.38 -8.07 -1.18
C ASN A 501 3.90 -6.62 -0.96
N ASN A 502 3.76 -6.16 0.29
CA ASN A 502 3.31 -4.80 0.62
C ASN A 502 4.28 -4.09 1.60
N PRO A 503 5.50 -3.73 1.14
CA PRO A 503 6.59 -3.25 2.00
C PRO A 503 6.44 -1.80 2.50
N GLU A 504 5.41 -1.07 2.07
CA GLU A 504 5.18 0.32 2.49
C GLU A 504 4.18 0.45 3.65
N ASN A 505 3.66 -0.68 4.13
CA ASN A 505 2.81 -0.79 5.32
C ASN A 505 3.60 -1.37 6.51
N VAL A 506 4.84 -0.95 6.67
CA VAL A 506 5.68 -1.29 7.83
C VAL A 506 5.22 -0.44 9.02
N PHE A 507 4.04 -0.77 9.54
CA PHE A 507 3.89 -0.83 10.99
C PHE A 507 4.56 -2.16 11.34
N ILE A 508 5.76 -2.15 11.93
CA ILE A 508 6.35 -3.36 12.52
C ILE A 508 5.50 -3.65 13.75
N PRO A 509 4.58 -4.64 13.76
CA PRO A 509 4.06 -5.19 14.99
C PRO A 509 5.12 -6.22 15.46
N PRO A 510 4.97 -6.91 16.59
CA PRO A 510 6.09 -7.64 17.16
C PRO A 510 6.33 -8.83 16.23
N ASN A 511 7.50 -9.47 16.29
CA ASN A 511 7.70 -10.88 15.87
C ASN A 511 8.80 -11.16 14.85
N GLU A 512 9.54 -10.21 14.30
CA GLU A 512 10.86 -10.63 13.78
C GLU A 512 11.79 -10.97 14.94
N THR A 513 11.84 -10.14 15.97
CA THR A 513 12.75 -10.37 17.11
C THR A 513 12.31 -11.49 18.05
N TRP A 514 11.03 -11.52 18.44
CA TRP A 514 10.51 -12.57 19.33
C TRP A 514 10.56 -13.96 18.70
N GLU A 515 10.25 -14.10 17.40
CA GLU A 515 10.40 -15.38 16.70
C GLU A 515 11.87 -15.73 16.47
N LYS A 516 12.68 -14.77 16.01
CA LYS A 516 14.13 -14.95 15.78
C LYS A 516 14.86 -15.46 17.02
N TYR A 517 14.45 -15.00 18.20
CA TYR A 517 15.10 -15.35 19.46
C TYR A 517 14.31 -16.37 20.28
N SER A 518 13.23 -16.95 19.75
CA SER A 518 12.29 -17.81 20.49
C SER A 518 12.94 -18.96 21.27
N GLU A 519 14.04 -19.53 20.77
CA GLU A 519 14.82 -20.57 21.45
C GLU A 519 15.51 -20.12 22.76
N PHE A 520 15.65 -18.81 22.95
CA PHE A 520 16.26 -18.18 24.13
C PHE A 520 15.22 -17.60 25.09
N LEU A 521 13.92 -17.74 24.79
CA LEU A 521 12.83 -17.14 25.56
C LEU A 521 11.95 -18.22 26.19
N LYS A 522 11.45 -17.94 27.39
CA LYS A 522 10.46 -18.76 28.07
C LYS A 522 9.30 -17.89 28.53
N ILE A 523 8.24 -17.90 27.74
CA ILE A 523 7.08 -17.03 27.92
C ILE A 523 5.88 -17.90 28.25
N HIS A 524 5.18 -17.59 29.33
CA HIS A 524 3.96 -18.30 29.67
C HIS A 524 2.86 -18.01 28.62
N PRO A 525 2.05 -19.00 28.19
CA PRO A 525 1.06 -18.80 27.13
C PRO A 525 -0.03 -17.75 27.41
N SER A 526 -0.26 -17.40 28.68
CA SER A 526 -1.25 -16.38 29.06
C SER A 526 -0.69 -14.95 29.07
N VAL A 527 0.56 -14.74 28.66
CA VAL A 527 1.15 -13.41 28.55
C VAL A 527 0.57 -12.71 27.33
N ILE A 528 0.14 -11.46 27.51
CA ILE A 528 -0.25 -10.57 26.41
C ILE A 528 0.95 -9.69 26.09
N ILE A 529 1.42 -9.73 24.85
CA ILE A 529 2.55 -8.91 24.38
C ILE A 529 2.01 -7.88 23.40
N ASP A 530 2.22 -6.60 23.72
CA ASP A 530 1.89 -5.49 22.85
C ASP A 530 2.72 -5.53 21.56
N PRO A 531 2.11 -5.19 20.42
CA PRO A 531 2.80 -5.18 19.14
C PRO A 531 4.09 -4.40 19.01
N SER A 532 4.28 -3.37 19.80
CA SER A 532 5.49 -2.55 19.73
C SER A 532 6.62 -3.06 20.64
N SER A 533 6.39 -4.14 21.38
CA SER A 533 7.40 -4.76 22.24
C SER A 533 8.49 -5.45 21.43
N MET A 534 9.74 -5.39 21.89
CA MET A 534 10.90 -5.90 21.16
C MET A 534 11.88 -6.65 22.07
N VAL A 535 12.57 -7.66 21.52
CA VAL A 535 13.74 -8.30 22.15
C VAL A 535 14.96 -8.08 21.28
N ASN A 536 16.07 -7.63 21.84
CA ASN A 536 17.33 -7.44 21.12
C ASN A 536 18.45 -8.15 21.87
N LEU A 537 19.08 -9.12 21.21
CA LEU A 537 20.26 -9.80 21.72
C LEU A 537 21.49 -9.28 20.97
N CYS A 538 22.39 -8.58 21.66
CA CYS A 538 23.65 -8.09 21.10
C CYS A 538 24.68 -9.21 20.96
N GLN A 539 24.59 -10.23 21.81
CA GLN A 539 25.39 -11.46 21.78
C GLN A 539 24.47 -12.67 21.93
N ILE A 540 24.86 -13.81 21.35
CA ILE A 540 24.10 -15.06 21.47
C ILE A 540 24.22 -15.55 22.92
N PRO A 541 23.11 -15.85 23.62
CA PRO A 541 23.16 -16.34 24.98
C PRO A 541 23.95 -17.64 25.12
N GLY A 542 24.75 -17.73 26.18
CA GLY A 542 25.49 -18.92 26.57
C GLY A 542 24.60 -19.93 27.31
N ASN A 543 25.18 -20.68 28.25
CA ASN A 543 24.43 -21.55 29.15
C ASN A 543 24.18 -20.80 30.48
N PRO A 544 22.91 -20.61 30.96
CA PRO A 544 21.66 -21.12 30.43
C PRO A 544 21.19 -20.41 29.16
N ARG A 545 20.69 -21.21 28.21
CA ARG A 545 20.22 -20.73 26.90
C ARG A 545 19.01 -19.78 27.02
N ILE A 546 18.24 -19.86 28.10
CA ILE A 546 17.07 -19.00 28.31
C ILE A 546 17.49 -17.69 28.98
N CYS A 547 17.42 -16.59 28.24
CA CYS A 547 17.84 -15.26 28.66
C CYS A 547 16.67 -14.33 29.03
N LEU A 548 15.43 -14.65 28.62
CA LEU A 548 14.22 -13.92 28.99
C LEU A 548 13.12 -14.88 29.46
N GLU A 549 12.63 -14.68 30.68
CA GLU A 549 11.49 -15.42 31.23
C GLU A 549 10.33 -14.47 31.57
N ILE A 550 9.09 -14.83 31.21
CA ILE A 550 7.89 -14.04 31.53
C ILE A 550 6.80 -14.93 32.12
N GLY A 551 6.37 -14.59 33.34
CA GLY A 551 5.35 -15.29 34.11
C GLY A 551 3.93 -15.05 33.61
N LYS A 552 3.01 -15.92 34.05
CA LYS A 552 1.62 -15.95 33.63
C LYS A 552 0.86 -14.65 33.91
N GLU A 553 -0.15 -14.38 33.08
CA GLU A 553 -1.13 -13.29 33.26
C GLU A 553 -0.48 -11.89 33.25
N SER A 554 0.71 -11.76 32.68
CA SER A 554 1.42 -10.50 32.55
C SER A 554 1.10 -9.83 31.20
N HIS A 555 1.00 -8.51 31.19
CA HIS A 555 0.82 -7.67 30.01
C HIS A 555 2.09 -6.87 29.74
N ILE A 556 2.68 -7.08 28.57
CA ILE A 556 4.01 -6.61 28.22
C ILE A 556 3.92 -5.64 27.06
N PHE A 557 4.14 -4.35 27.35
CA PHE A 557 4.45 -3.33 26.36
C PHE A 557 5.86 -2.84 26.67
N SER A 558 6.91 -3.45 26.14
CA SER A 558 8.29 -3.17 26.58
C SER A 558 9.37 -3.57 25.58
N LYS A 559 10.53 -2.93 25.67
CA LYS A 559 11.75 -3.28 24.94
C LYS A 559 12.74 -3.96 25.89
N PHE A 560 13.24 -5.12 25.48
CA PHE A 560 14.25 -5.90 26.18
C PHE A 560 15.53 -5.89 25.36
N THR A 561 16.63 -5.38 25.92
CA THR A 561 17.95 -5.38 25.27
C THR A 561 18.93 -6.09 26.18
N LEU A 562 19.52 -7.17 25.69
CA LEU A 562 20.50 -7.99 26.41
C LEU A 562 21.85 -7.86 25.72
N PHE A 563 22.84 -7.37 26.45
CA PHE A 563 24.13 -6.97 25.90
C PHE A 563 25.20 -8.07 25.94
N ARG A 564 25.15 -8.93 26.97
CA ARG A 564 26.11 -10.01 27.23
C ARG A 564 25.45 -11.39 27.10
N SER A 565 26.23 -12.41 26.78
CA SER A 565 25.76 -13.79 26.61
C SER A 565 25.16 -14.43 27.87
N GLU A 566 25.54 -13.93 29.03
CA GLU A 566 25.15 -14.37 30.37
C GLU A 566 24.02 -13.52 30.96
N ALA A 567 23.64 -12.43 30.27
CA ALA A 567 22.62 -11.52 30.77
C ALA A 567 21.25 -12.20 30.84
N LYS A 568 20.50 -11.94 31.92
CA LYS A 568 19.18 -12.55 32.11
C LYS A 568 18.12 -11.58 32.62
N ILE A 569 16.96 -11.57 31.97
CA ILE A 569 15.78 -10.83 32.41
C ILE A 569 14.68 -11.80 32.83
N ILE A 570 14.10 -11.59 34.01
CA ILE A 570 12.99 -12.41 34.52
C ILE A 570 11.86 -11.48 34.92
N ILE A 571 10.69 -11.69 34.34
CA ILE A 571 9.44 -11.00 34.69
C ILE A 571 8.50 -12.01 35.35
N GLY A 572 7.97 -11.64 36.50
CA GLY A 572 7.03 -12.43 37.29
C GLY A 572 5.64 -12.50 36.67
N LYS A 573 4.68 -12.85 37.51
CA LYS A 573 3.28 -13.07 37.16
C LYS A 573 2.47 -11.79 37.39
N ARG A 574 1.36 -11.63 36.65
CA ARG A 574 0.40 -10.53 36.83
C ARG A 574 1.05 -9.14 36.80
N CYS A 575 2.07 -8.98 35.97
CA CYS A 575 2.75 -7.69 35.80
C CYS A 575 2.11 -6.88 34.67
N GLN A 576 2.03 -5.56 34.83
CA GLN A 576 1.65 -4.63 33.77
C GLN A 576 2.83 -3.72 33.48
N LEU A 577 3.44 -3.86 32.29
CA LEU A 577 4.59 -3.07 31.87
C LEU A 577 4.19 -2.17 30.70
N GLY A 578 4.19 -0.85 30.90
CA GLY A 578 3.87 0.15 29.87
C GLY A 578 5.11 0.81 29.30
N ASN A 579 5.43 0.57 28.02
CA ASN A 579 6.62 1.05 27.32
C ASN A 579 7.92 1.10 28.15
N VAL A 580 8.27 0.02 28.84
CA VAL A 580 9.49 -0.04 29.67
C VAL A 580 10.69 -0.44 28.81
N ASN A 581 11.82 0.25 28.97
CA ASN A 581 13.08 -0.07 28.32
C ASN A 581 14.03 -0.79 29.30
N PHE A 582 14.18 -2.09 29.14
CA PHE A 582 15.11 -2.93 29.90
C PHE A 582 16.45 -3.05 29.18
N MET A 583 17.53 -2.76 29.90
CA MET A 583 18.90 -2.76 29.40
C MET A 583 19.77 -3.63 30.32
N ALA A 584 19.94 -4.90 29.96
CA ALA A 584 20.58 -5.91 30.81
C ALA A 584 21.93 -6.39 30.27
N ALA A 585 22.97 -6.31 31.09
CA ALA A 585 24.29 -6.88 30.89
C ALA A 585 24.64 -7.92 31.98
N ASP A 586 23.94 -7.93 33.12
CA ASP A 586 24.06 -8.91 34.20
C ASP A 586 22.70 -9.57 34.45
N GLY A 587 21.79 -8.91 35.17
CA GLY A 587 20.42 -9.39 35.24
C GLY A 587 19.42 -8.38 35.81
N ILE A 588 18.18 -8.49 35.32
CA ILE A 588 17.05 -7.70 35.81
C ILE A 588 15.94 -8.65 36.20
N GLN A 589 15.44 -8.52 37.43
CA GLN A 589 14.34 -9.34 37.94
C GLN A 589 13.19 -8.45 38.38
N VAL A 590 12.01 -8.72 37.84
CA VAL A 590 10.73 -8.14 38.23
C VAL A 590 9.90 -9.29 38.81
N HIS A 591 9.46 -9.18 40.06
CA HIS A 591 8.66 -10.21 40.71
C HIS A 591 7.16 -10.08 40.38
N ASP A 592 6.26 -10.60 41.20
CA ASP A 592 4.84 -10.72 40.88
C ASP A 592 4.07 -9.42 41.20
N ASP A 593 2.94 -9.19 40.53
CA ASP A 593 2.03 -8.06 40.78
C ASP A 593 2.65 -6.66 40.60
N VAL A 594 3.67 -6.53 39.75
CA VAL A 594 4.35 -5.24 39.53
C VAL A 594 3.63 -4.39 38.48
N LEU A 595 3.50 -3.10 38.75
CA LEU A 595 2.97 -2.09 37.83
C LEU A 595 4.07 -1.12 37.41
N MET A 596 4.31 -1.00 36.10
CA MET A 596 5.28 -0.06 35.54
C MET A 596 4.59 0.80 34.48
N ALA A 597 4.55 2.11 34.69
CA ALA A 597 3.95 3.07 33.77
C ALA A 597 4.87 3.42 32.57
N TRP A 598 4.46 4.35 31.71
CA TRP A 598 5.15 4.65 30.44
C TRP A 598 6.54 5.29 30.58
N GLY A 599 7.46 4.95 29.68
CA GLY A 599 8.74 5.66 29.51
C GLY A 599 9.84 5.29 30.51
N ILE A 600 9.64 4.24 31.30
CA ILE A 600 10.59 3.81 32.33
C ILE A 600 11.83 3.17 31.70
N THR A 601 13.01 3.46 32.25
CA THR A 601 14.26 2.76 31.90
C THR A 601 14.79 1.99 33.10
N VAL A 602 15.16 0.72 32.90
CA VAL A 602 15.81 -0.12 33.91
C VAL A 602 17.13 -0.62 33.34
N MET A 603 18.24 -0.28 33.99
CA MET A 603 19.57 -0.66 33.53
C MET A 603 20.42 -1.23 34.67
N ASP A 604 21.15 -2.32 34.39
CA ASP A 604 22.07 -2.98 35.33
C ASP A 604 23.55 -2.70 35.01
N THR A 605 23.82 -1.78 34.08
CA THR A 605 25.16 -1.44 33.59
C THR A 605 25.32 0.06 33.33
N ASN A 606 26.56 0.53 33.27
CA ASN A 606 26.90 1.88 32.80
C ASN A 606 27.11 1.94 31.27
N HIS A 607 27.06 0.80 30.57
CA HIS A 607 27.42 0.61 29.15
C HIS A 607 28.87 0.89 28.77
N HIS A 608 29.59 1.74 29.49
CA HIS A 608 30.98 2.10 29.21
C HIS A 608 31.79 2.17 30.50
N SER A 609 33.11 2.02 30.39
CA SER A 609 34.01 2.27 31.51
C SER A 609 33.92 3.72 31.98
N LEU A 610 34.12 3.94 33.28
CA LEU A 610 34.28 5.29 33.84
C LEU A 610 35.65 5.89 33.47
N TYR A 611 36.64 5.06 33.16
CA TYR A 611 37.99 5.48 32.83
C TYR A 611 38.12 5.74 31.33
N TRP A 612 38.62 6.94 30.98
CA TRP A 612 38.75 7.37 29.59
C TRP A 612 39.62 6.43 28.75
N ASP A 613 40.78 6.01 29.27
CA ASP A 613 41.74 5.20 28.53
C ASP A 613 41.19 3.85 28.08
N GLU A 614 40.20 3.32 28.82
CA GLU A 614 39.53 2.06 28.52
C GLU A 614 38.44 2.19 27.45
N ARG A 615 37.82 3.37 27.30
CA ARG A 615 36.70 3.61 26.37
C ARG A 615 37.01 4.53 25.19
N LYS A 616 38.23 5.05 25.08
CA LYS A 616 38.64 6.00 24.02
C LYS A 616 38.33 5.50 22.59
N ASP A 617 38.34 4.18 22.39
CA ASP A 617 38.09 3.55 21.10
C ASP A 617 36.64 3.09 20.89
N ASP A 618 35.76 3.25 21.88
CA ASP A 618 34.37 2.75 21.83
C ASP A 618 33.58 3.33 20.66
N VAL A 619 33.77 4.63 20.38
CA VAL A 619 33.11 5.31 19.24
C VAL A 619 33.54 4.69 17.90
N ILE A 620 34.82 4.37 17.75
CA ILE A 620 35.37 3.76 16.54
C ILE A 620 34.79 2.35 16.37
N LYS A 621 34.75 1.57 17.45
CA LYS A 621 34.19 0.21 17.46
C LYS A 621 32.70 0.21 17.14
N CYS A 622 31.90 1.07 17.77
CA CYS A 622 30.47 1.20 17.48
C CYS A 622 30.21 1.61 16.02
N ARG A 623 31.03 2.50 15.45
CA ARG A 623 30.94 2.85 14.04
C ARG A 623 31.26 1.66 13.14
N ALA A 624 32.29 0.88 13.46
CA ALA A 624 32.65 -0.31 12.70
C ALA A 624 31.53 -1.36 12.74
N ASP A 625 30.89 -1.57 13.89
CA ASP A 625 29.72 -2.43 14.03
C ASP A 625 28.59 -2.00 13.09
N TYR A 626 28.23 -0.71 13.11
CA TYR A 626 27.18 -0.16 12.24
C TYR A 626 27.47 -0.35 10.75
N MET A 627 28.70 -0.03 10.33
CA MET A 627 29.11 -0.16 8.92
C MET A 627 29.13 -1.62 8.44
N SER A 628 29.28 -2.57 9.37
CA SER A 628 29.31 -4.01 9.09
C SER A 628 27.93 -4.67 9.21
N GLY A 629 26.88 -3.91 9.55
CA GLY A 629 25.53 -4.44 9.79
C GLY A 629 25.37 -5.19 11.11
N ASN A 630 26.33 -5.07 12.04
CA ASN A 630 26.24 -5.63 13.39
C ASN A 630 25.37 -4.75 14.30
N VAL A 631 24.90 -5.33 15.40
CA VAL A 631 24.25 -4.55 16.46
C VAL A 631 25.28 -3.59 17.06
N LEU A 632 24.89 -2.33 17.29
CA LEU A 632 25.76 -1.33 17.91
C LEU A 632 26.24 -1.83 19.29
N GLY A 633 27.57 -1.92 19.47
CA GLY A 633 28.17 -2.45 20.69
C GLY A 633 28.34 -3.97 20.69
N ALA A 634 28.19 -4.63 19.54
CA ALA A 634 28.54 -6.05 19.39
C ALA A 634 30.04 -6.30 19.68
N SER A 635 30.91 -5.34 19.33
CA SER A 635 32.36 -5.42 19.57
C SER A 635 32.79 -4.81 20.90
N HIS A 636 31.88 -4.67 21.87
CA HIS A 636 32.14 -4.03 23.16
C HIS A 636 32.92 -4.94 24.12
N ILE A 637 33.87 -4.36 24.85
CA ILE A 637 34.74 -5.08 25.80
C ILE A 637 34.13 -4.94 27.20
N TRP A 638 33.54 -6.02 27.71
CA TRP A 638 32.71 -5.99 28.92
C TRP A 638 33.50 -6.17 30.22
N GLU A 639 34.73 -6.64 30.15
CA GLU A 639 35.58 -7.04 31.29
C GLU A 639 35.80 -5.90 32.28
N ASN A 640 35.83 -4.66 31.79
CA ASN A 640 36.10 -3.46 32.60
C ASN A 640 34.85 -2.61 32.91
N ILE A 641 33.65 -3.15 32.69
CA ILE A 641 32.39 -2.42 32.87
C ILE A 641 31.66 -2.94 34.10
N GLU A 642 31.40 -2.03 35.04
CA GLU A 642 30.63 -2.36 36.22
C GLU A 642 29.17 -2.70 35.86
N CYS A 643 28.79 -3.95 36.07
CA CYS A 643 27.42 -4.44 35.94
C CYS A 643 26.95 -4.98 37.31
N LYS A 644 25.73 -4.64 37.71
CA LYS A 644 25.12 -5.06 38.97
C LYS A 644 23.63 -5.29 38.81
N LYS A 645 23.18 -6.50 39.10
CA LYS A 645 21.79 -6.95 39.09
C LYS A 645 20.81 -5.94 39.70
N VAL A 646 19.66 -5.78 39.05
CA VAL A 646 18.52 -4.98 39.53
C VAL A 646 17.37 -5.92 39.93
N ILE A 647 16.76 -5.66 41.08
CA ILE A 647 15.64 -6.45 41.62
C ILE A 647 14.46 -5.53 41.92
N ILE A 648 13.29 -5.86 41.39
CA ILE A 648 12.02 -5.18 41.63
C ILE A 648 11.10 -6.21 42.27
N GLU A 649 10.85 -6.07 43.58
CA GLU A 649 10.07 -7.03 44.36
C GLU A 649 8.55 -6.92 44.10
N ASP A 650 7.78 -7.78 44.77
CA ASP A 650 6.35 -7.92 44.49
C ASP A 650 5.58 -6.61 44.76
N LYS A 651 4.50 -6.39 44.01
CA LYS A 651 3.53 -5.29 44.24
C LYS A 651 4.11 -3.88 44.09
N VAL A 652 5.31 -3.76 43.53
CA VAL A 652 5.93 -2.45 43.28
C VAL A 652 5.16 -1.69 42.21
N TRP A 653 5.03 -0.38 42.41
CA TRP A 653 4.52 0.53 41.39
C TRP A 653 5.59 1.56 41.00
N VAL A 654 5.92 1.63 39.71
CA VAL A 654 6.84 2.61 39.15
C VAL A 654 6.09 3.61 38.26
N GLY A 655 6.19 4.90 38.57
CA GLY A 655 5.60 6.00 37.82
C GLY A 655 6.36 6.35 36.53
N CYS A 656 5.71 7.09 35.64
CA CYS A 656 6.19 7.36 34.28
C CYS A 656 7.58 7.99 34.25
N ASP A 657 8.35 7.73 33.19
CA ASP A 657 9.64 8.36 32.89
C ASP A 657 10.69 8.24 34.03
N SER A 658 10.56 7.23 34.88
CA SER A 658 11.53 6.95 35.93
C SER A 658 12.71 6.14 35.39
N THR A 659 13.89 6.32 35.97
CA THR A 659 15.11 5.56 35.64
C THR A 659 15.60 4.81 36.87
N ILE A 660 15.79 3.50 36.74
CA ILE A 660 16.32 2.61 37.78
C ILE A 660 17.72 2.16 37.36
N LEU A 661 18.72 2.49 38.18
CA LEU A 661 20.12 2.21 37.89
C LEU A 661 20.61 0.89 38.52
N LYS A 662 21.80 0.49 38.10
CA LYS A 662 22.41 -0.78 38.46
C LYS A 662 22.57 -1.00 39.96
N GLY A 663 22.38 -2.25 40.40
CA GLY A 663 22.53 -2.67 41.80
C GLY A 663 21.36 -2.28 42.71
N VAL A 664 20.30 -1.69 42.19
CA VAL A 664 19.13 -1.28 42.98
C VAL A 664 18.20 -2.46 43.23
N THR A 665 17.79 -2.61 44.49
CA THR A 665 16.63 -3.40 44.90
C THR A 665 15.48 -2.48 45.31
N ILE A 666 14.32 -2.60 44.66
CA ILE A 666 13.08 -1.93 45.03
C ILE A 666 12.24 -2.90 45.85
N GLY A 667 12.10 -2.61 47.15
CA GLY A 667 11.42 -3.49 48.08
C GLY A 667 9.91 -3.61 47.85
N GLU A 668 9.32 -4.72 48.32
CA GLU A 668 7.92 -5.09 48.14
C GLU A 668 6.95 -3.91 48.39
N GLY A 669 6.01 -3.68 47.49
CA GLY A 669 4.96 -2.68 47.65
C GLY A 669 5.46 -1.23 47.67
N ALA A 670 6.73 -0.98 47.33
CA ALA A 670 7.24 0.37 47.19
C ALA A 670 6.65 1.08 45.97
N ILE A 671 6.52 2.41 46.08
CA ILE A 671 6.00 3.26 45.02
C ILE A 671 7.07 4.28 44.62
N ILE A 672 7.43 4.27 43.33
CA ILE A 672 8.34 5.24 42.73
C ILE A 672 7.50 6.30 42.02
N GLY A 673 7.59 7.56 42.47
CA GLY A 673 6.94 8.67 41.80
C GLY A 673 7.53 8.91 40.40
N SER A 674 6.73 9.47 39.50
CA SER A 674 7.16 9.75 38.12
C SER A 674 8.41 10.62 38.05
N SER A 675 9.17 10.46 36.96
CA SER A 675 10.40 11.20 36.64
C SER A 675 11.49 11.09 37.72
N SER A 676 11.54 9.96 38.41
CA SER A 676 12.54 9.71 39.46
C SER A 676 13.79 9.01 38.93
N VAL A 677 14.96 9.29 39.51
CA VAL A 677 16.20 8.55 39.24
C VAL A 677 16.60 7.78 40.49
N VAL A 678 16.42 6.46 40.45
CA VAL A 678 16.66 5.57 41.58
C VAL A 678 18.09 5.05 41.50
N THR A 679 18.94 5.55 42.40
CA THR A 679 20.37 5.21 42.45
C THR A 679 20.76 4.35 43.66
N LYS A 680 19.81 4.06 44.56
CA LYS A 680 19.99 3.27 45.80
C LYS A 680 18.73 2.46 46.10
N ASN A 681 18.86 1.42 46.92
CA ASN A 681 17.74 0.54 47.31
C ASN A 681 16.58 1.32 47.92
N VAL A 682 15.36 0.87 47.62
CA VAL A 682 14.12 1.44 48.12
C VAL A 682 13.50 0.49 49.14
N LYS A 683 13.15 1.01 50.32
CA LYS A 683 12.51 0.23 51.39
C LYS A 683 11.12 -0.22 50.97
N SER A 684 10.75 -1.45 51.32
CA SER A 684 9.41 -2.00 51.11
C SER A 684 8.33 -1.10 51.71
N TRP A 685 7.18 -0.99 51.05
CA TRP A 685 6.02 -0.23 51.51
C TRP A 685 6.34 1.23 51.81
N HIS A 686 7.24 1.83 51.03
CA HIS A 686 7.49 3.28 51.04
C HIS A 686 7.21 3.87 49.67
N VAL A 687 6.69 5.10 49.68
CA VAL A 687 6.60 5.93 48.49
C VAL A 687 7.69 6.99 48.54
N GLY A 688 8.28 7.27 47.40
CA GLY A 688 9.27 8.34 47.25
C GLY A 688 9.35 8.84 45.82
N GLY A 689 10.18 9.84 45.57
CA GLY A 689 10.44 10.34 44.22
C GLY A 689 11.62 11.31 44.15
N GLY A 690 11.93 11.77 42.95
CA GLY A 690 12.96 12.77 42.67
C GLY A 690 14.22 12.23 41.98
N ASN A 691 15.14 13.14 41.65
CA ASN A 691 16.43 12.85 41.04
C ASN A 691 17.58 13.49 41.87
N PRO A 692 18.31 12.71 42.69
CA PRO A 692 18.10 11.29 42.97
C PRO A 692 16.86 11.04 43.84
N PHE A 693 16.34 9.82 43.80
CA PHE A 693 15.16 9.37 44.55
C PHE A 693 15.31 9.59 46.07
N LYS A 694 14.25 10.09 46.71
CA LYS A 694 14.16 10.25 48.17
C LYS A 694 12.87 9.63 48.70
N HIS A 695 12.94 8.92 49.82
CA HIS A 695 11.75 8.43 50.54
C HIS A 695 10.91 9.60 51.04
N ILE A 696 9.59 9.54 50.82
CA ILE A 696 8.63 10.56 51.27
C ILE A 696 7.88 10.05 52.50
N LYS A 697 7.21 8.89 52.39
CA LYS A 697 6.44 8.32 53.50
C LYS A 697 6.26 6.80 53.36
N LYS A 698 5.79 6.17 54.43
CA LYS A 698 5.30 4.78 54.40
C LYS A 698 3.94 4.70 53.71
N VAL A 699 3.69 3.57 53.04
CA VAL A 699 2.43 3.24 52.37
C VAL A 699 1.73 2.15 53.19
N PRO A 700 0.48 2.36 53.63
CA PRO A 700 -0.27 1.32 54.33
C PRO A 700 -0.66 0.18 53.37
N LYS A 701 -0.57 -1.08 53.83
CA LYS A 701 -0.85 -2.28 53.01
C LYS A 701 -2.33 -2.47 52.65
N LYS A 702 -3.22 -1.83 53.42
CA LYS A 702 -4.67 -1.84 53.21
C LYS A 702 -5.18 -0.41 53.34
N ARG A 703 -6.25 -0.09 52.61
CA ARG A 703 -7.01 1.13 52.86
C ARG A 703 -7.53 1.04 54.29
N ILE A 704 -7.10 1.97 55.14
CA ILE A 704 -7.77 2.18 56.42
C ILE A 704 -9.14 2.73 56.03
N ALA A 705 -10.21 2.01 56.40
CA ALA A 705 -11.55 2.56 56.24
C ALA A 705 -11.60 3.85 57.05
N GLU A 706 -11.88 4.97 56.40
CA GLU A 706 -12.17 6.22 57.11
C GLU A 706 -13.55 6.03 57.75
N ASN A 707 -13.55 5.48 58.95
CA ASN A 707 -14.60 5.57 59.95
C ASN A 707 -13.90 5.60 61.31
N GLU A 708 -13.40 6.78 61.66
CA GLU A 708 -13.42 7.40 62.99
C GLU A 708 -12.95 8.85 62.90
#